data_AF-A0A9X2RPS3-F1
#
_entry.id   AF-A0A9X2RPS3-F1
#
_cell.length_a   1.000
_cell.length_b   1.000
_cell.length_c   1.000
_cell.angle_alpha   90.00
_cell.angle_beta   90.00
_cell.angle_gamma   90.00
#
_symmetry.space_group_name_H-M   'P 1'
#
loop_
_entity.id
_entity.type
_entity.pdbx_description
1 polymer ?
#
loop_
_entity_poly.entity_id
_entity_poly.type
_entity_poly.pdbx_seq_one_letter_code
_entity_poly.pdbx_strand_id
1 'polypeptide(L)'
;MLTPPKCGDLQVARKKRLVRENLFLTRSRHRRKLGLRTLSLGVLPCALLAGLLGNSPAAADEATDPATDRGRVVQLWTSGGPAVKAAAEAALMGTDDDVRKFLGSEKDFAEYTDDRADATRMFMAGGVTVREVAHEALRSGSKEKLRAFLKDGWKAPFETDMRIRVTQIMESDGPATKEAAQTALRGSIDDVRKFLNQGQYTTRINDDRLKVTQIMSAGGPATKEAAKVALRGSANDIREFLAVGQNIARSRDQERATAAQLAQQAKEAGEVAKQQTAAAKSASARAVKASELAKEDAKKAAEETKAAGKDAGRAAGWARSAAQSAKGAASAAQEAIGAAQAANYAARMAANAAANAAAAASAAASAAARARNAAADAASDAGMASAARQAAEEADAAVRAAEAAEKVAGQVEAAARAAGVAADAALSASANADEAANAADEAGGYAGAAGAEAAQAKAWAANARTQARESRRAAVAARDLAYEAAGAAGEARQAAHSAADHAKQAAAAARRAAEHAGEATTAAKETSEHATAAKQAADKASDAVATAKKVHDVAVKIEAEELKARTAAGIETARAEKKAQELEVAKADQAAKTAKDLDAEATRLVDEALRPGTDAEEMIAKGRKVAVLALKTRGSWGQSAAKSALAGSDESMRSYLRSGWQQAAAEDQRARVERLASTSDVENVRTAAAAALKGDAKQISEFLSTGQYNVALTDYRIRVTQIMGSGGQELKSAAQAALRDGSIGKLRSFVDEGQYTAQVADDRITATRLLGSDGAETKAAARIALEGTDSALHDFVEFGQYSTVRRDHLTATHVATIQQLIAEAAGVAALAQKNAAEAAVVAVKANQAADQAKAYAEKAAKVAGEAKTYADQARGFAQQAETSAADALKSARVADAAATAAEHDADEAAYSATRADISAVQATASANAAYSYADAARTSATTAGKDAATAEGAYQDAYKHYRYLQIQEEEKRRQEQEKLWKEREKLPVEVRMQLAMMTTTDITDPEGKPGPFMTGLQWLTGFGGEDHTEYGPDDEFTKQLRKDHSMDVVRKRIREEVGAGRNTPDPDRSHGYNLLKEEGWTRPIDDAMDVLTLGGSAWVVRKFSHGRYGSTGNLFIGSYSYKFIVVSRDEKTSTAQVKITIENETSLNSFMHPPIPGLNGLWDKYMADKVNGFANWLGPARTRSQSFSWTEAMDY
;
A
#
# COMPACT_ATOMS: atom_id res chain seq x y z
N MET A 1 -15.53 38.45 -23.67
CA MET A 1 -15.09 39.45 -24.67
C MET A 1 -13.71 39.97 -24.28
N LEU A 2 -13.11 40.85 -25.09
CA LEU A 2 -11.69 41.24 -25.02
C LEU A 2 -11.38 42.32 -23.95
N THR A 3 -10.08 42.44 -23.66
CA THR A 3 -9.34 43.37 -22.77
C THR A 3 -9.14 44.79 -23.38
N PRO A 4 -8.53 45.81 -22.69
CA PRO A 4 -7.87 45.85 -21.37
C PRO A 4 -8.62 46.63 -20.26
N PRO A 5 -8.36 47.91 -19.85
CA PRO A 5 -7.49 49.00 -20.34
C PRO A 5 -6.29 49.34 -19.39
N LYS A 6 -5.98 50.64 -19.17
CA LYS A 6 -4.95 51.26 -18.28
C LYS A 6 -5.56 52.59 -17.70
N CYS A 7 -4.93 53.48 -16.91
CA CYS A 7 -3.51 53.74 -16.59
C CYS A 7 -3.34 54.68 -15.35
N GLY A 8 -2.15 54.64 -14.72
CA GLY A 8 -1.54 55.76 -13.97
C GLY A 8 -2.07 56.12 -12.56
N ASP A 9 -1.36 56.92 -11.74
CA ASP A 9 0.08 57.22 -11.71
C ASP A 9 0.50 57.93 -10.39
N LEU A 10 1.82 58.19 -10.23
CA LEU A 10 2.53 59.10 -9.30
C LEU A 10 3.41 58.50 -8.18
N GLN A 11 4.48 59.26 -7.89
CA GLN A 11 5.63 58.94 -7.02
C GLN A 11 5.72 59.91 -5.81
N VAL A 12 6.70 59.71 -4.91
CA VAL A 12 7.86 60.63 -4.69
C VAL A 12 8.60 60.33 -3.35
N ALA A 13 9.63 59.49 -3.44
CA ALA A 13 11.05 59.70 -3.09
C ALA A 13 11.58 60.26 -1.73
N ARG A 14 12.90 60.01 -1.53
CA ARG A 14 13.86 60.56 -0.54
C ARG A 14 13.63 60.08 0.90
N LYS A 15 14.63 59.72 1.73
CA LYS A 15 16.08 59.99 1.85
C LYS A 15 16.79 58.62 2.15
N LYS A 16 18.10 58.38 2.33
CA LYS A 16 19.44 59.05 2.38
C LYS A 16 20.47 57.89 2.07
N ARG A 17 21.77 57.94 1.68
CA ARG A 17 22.93 58.88 1.73
C ARG A 17 23.53 59.05 3.15
N LEU A 18 24.84 58.92 3.45
CA LEU A 18 26.16 58.94 2.76
C LEU A 18 27.26 58.29 3.70
N VAL A 19 28.55 58.03 3.40
CA VAL A 19 29.35 57.66 2.18
C VAL A 19 30.88 57.63 2.51
N ARG A 20 31.74 57.07 1.63
CA ARG A 20 33.20 57.38 1.43
C ARG A 20 34.22 57.04 2.56
N GLU A 21 35.54 56.96 2.34
CA GLU A 21 36.35 56.74 1.11
C GLU A 21 37.74 56.10 1.41
N ASN A 22 38.21 55.27 0.48
CA ASN A 22 39.53 55.30 -0.21
C ASN A 22 40.88 55.65 0.48
N LEU A 23 41.89 54.95 -0.06
CA LEU A 23 43.19 55.43 -0.60
C LEU A 23 44.52 55.33 0.19
N PHE A 24 45.52 54.94 -0.60
CA PHE A 24 46.95 55.31 -0.62
C PHE A 24 48.02 54.60 0.25
N LEU A 25 48.99 54.02 -0.50
CA LEU A 25 50.46 54.02 -0.28
C LEU A 25 50.99 53.21 0.94
N THR A 26 52.27 52.77 1.00
CA THR A 26 53.43 52.99 0.13
C THR A 26 54.31 51.73 0.01
N ARG A 27 55.27 51.70 -0.93
CA ARG A 27 56.36 50.70 -1.00
C ARG A 27 57.36 50.87 0.15
N SER A 28 57.92 49.76 0.64
CA SER A 28 59.36 49.68 0.97
C SER A 28 59.90 48.25 0.88
N ARG A 29 61.06 48.08 0.26
CA ARG A 29 61.80 46.80 0.25
C ARG A 29 62.38 46.50 1.63
N HIS A 30 62.47 45.23 2.00
CA HIS A 30 63.67 44.66 2.64
C HIS A 30 63.78 43.16 2.39
N ARG A 31 64.97 42.68 2.02
CA ARG A 31 65.30 41.24 1.98
C ARG A 31 65.79 40.81 3.37
N ARG A 32 65.24 39.73 3.93
CA ARG A 32 65.98 38.87 4.88
C ARG A 32 65.73 37.40 4.52
N LYS A 33 66.79 36.59 4.59
CA LYS A 33 66.75 35.14 4.41
C LYS A 33 66.63 34.48 5.78
N LEU A 34 65.75 33.50 5.90
CA LEU A 34 65.76 32.34 6.82
C LEU A 34 64.79 31.33 6.13
N GLY A 35 65.04 30.02 6.00
CA GLY A 35 65.99 29.15 6.68
C GLY A 35 65.23 28.08 7.47
N LEU A 36 64.32 27.32 6.85
CA LEU A 36 64.63 26.07 6.12
C LEU A 36 65.42 25.07 6.97
N ARG A 37 64.72 24.29 7.81
CA ARG A 37 65.20 23.09 8.53
C ARG A 37 64.03 22.30 9.15
N THR A 38 63.58 21.21 8.50
CA THR A 38 62.90 20.03 9.10
C THR A 38 62.53 19.00 8.00
N LEU A 39 63.53 18.34 7.41
CA LEU A 39 63.37 17.06 6.69
C LEU A 39 64.77 16.52 6.33
N SER A 40 65.37 15.73 7.22
CA SER A 40 66.76 15.27 7.08
C SER A 40 67.03 13.91 7.74
N LEU A 41 66.08 12.98 7.66
CA LEU A 41 66.20 11.60 8.17
C LEU A 41 66.89 10.64 7.16
N GLY A 42 67.95 11.12 6.50
CA GLY A 42 68.63 10.35 5.44
C GLY A 42 69.99 10.86 4.98
N VAL A 43 70.63 11.78 5.73
CA VAL A 43 71.93 12.40 5.36
C VAL A 43 72.90 12.40 6.53
N LEU A 44 73.13 11.22 7.13
CA LEU A 44 74.04 11.02 8.26
C LEU A 44 75.40 10.33 7.97
N PRO A 45 75.64 9.65 6.82
CA PRO A 45 76.99 9.16 6.51
C PRO A 45 77.98 10.25 6.05
N CYS A 46 77.54 11.17 5.17
CA CYS A 46 78.48 11.95 4.35
C CYS A 46 79.17 13.13 5.05
N ALA A 47 78.64 13.61 6.19
CA ALA A 47 79.22 14.76 6.90
C ALA A 47 80.54 14.43 7.63
N LEU A 48 80.74 13.17 8.02
CA LEU A 48 81.93 12.73 8.76
C LEU A 48 83.22 12.68 7.92
N LEU A 49 83.11 12.59 6.58
CA LEU A 49 84.28 12.45 5.69
C LEU A 49 84.97 13.78 5.33
N ALA A 50 84.30 14.92 5.50
CA ALA A 50 84.88 16.22 5.17
C ALA A 50 85.70 16.84 6.31
N GLY A 51 85.45 16.43 7.56
CA GLY A 51 86.12 16.99 8.74
C GLY A 51 87.57 16.52 8.97
N LEU A 52 88.01 15.49 8.25
CA LEU A 52 89.34 14.87 8.40
C LEU A 52 90.41 15.43 7.44
N LEU A 53 90.05 16.38 6.57
CA LEU A 53 90.95 17.04 5.63
C LEU A 53 91.00 18.57 5.87
N GLY A 54 91.29 18.96 7.11
CA GLY A 54 91.68 20.33 7.42
C GLY A 54 93.14 20.58 7.02
N ASN A 55 93.39 21.60 6.18
CA ASN A 55 94.75 21.96 5.78
C ASN A 55 95.61 22.31 7.01
N SER A 56 96.70 21.58 7.23
CA SER A 56 97.76 22.02 8.12
C SER A 56 98.40 23.31 7.57
N PRO A 57 98.73 24.30 8.42
CA PRO A 57 99.72 25.31 8.05
C PRO A 57 101.08 24.65 7.80
N ALA A 58 101.90 25.26 6.96
CA ALA A 58 103.15 24.66 6.50
C ALA A 58 104.22 24.60 7.60
N ALA A 59 104.94 23.47 7.64
CA ALA A 59 106.24 23.34 8.29
C ALA A 59 107.17 22.61 7.32
N ALA A 60 108.33 23.19 7.05
CA ALA A 60 109.45 22.47 6.47
C ALA A 60 110.34 22.04 7.63
N ASP A 61 110.38 20.74 7.91
CA ASP A 61 111.32 20.14 8.84
C ASP A 61 111.60 18.71 8.39
N GLU A 62 112.81 18.21 8.63
CA GLU A 62 113.22 16.90 8.13
C GLU A 62 112.56 15.79 8.95
N ALA A 63 111.84 14.88 8.26
CA ALA A 63 111.26 13.69 8.87
C ALA A 63 112.37 12.68 9.23
N THR A 64 113.10 12.97 10.30
CA THR A 64 114.00 12.04 10.96
C THR A 64 113.22 10.79 11.39
N ASP A 65 113.74 9.61 11.02
CA ASP A 65 113.14 8.32 11.36
C ASP A 65 112.98 8.23 12.90
N PRO A 66 111.81 7.84 13.46
CA PRO A 66 111.57 7.99 14.89
C PRO A 66 112.61 7.21 15.71
N ALA A 67 113.49 7.95 16.40
CA ALA A 67 114.72 7.42 16.99
C ALA A 67 114.54 6.41 18.15
N THR A 68 113.29 6.06 18.48
CA THR A 68 112.93 5.00 19.42
C THR A 68 111.77 4.18 18.86
N ASP A 69 111.72 2.89 19.18
CA ASP A 69 110.57 2.05 18.83
C ASP A 69 109.26 2.59 19.45
N ARG A 70 109.30 3.17 20.66
CA ARG A 70 108.12 3.83 21.24
C ARG A 70 107.61 4.98 20.37
N GLY A 71 108.49 5.78 19.76
CA GLY A 71 108.10 6.83 18.80
C GLY A 71 107.34 6.28 17.60
N ARG A 72 107.75 5.12 17.08
CA ARG A 72 107.05 4.42 15.99
C ARG A 72 105.65 3.96 16.45
N VAL A 73 105.50 3.49 17.69
CA VAL A 73 104.19 3.16 18.27
C VAL A 73 103.30 4.39 18.50
N VAL A 74 103.87 5.53 18.93
CA VAL A 74 103.14 6.81 19.05
C VAL A 74 102.63 7.32 17.70
N GLN A 75 103.41 7.13 16.64
CA GLN A 75 102.99 7.45 15.27
C GLN A 75 101.81 6.55 14.85
N LEU A 76 101.90 5.24 15.09
CA LEU A 76 100.83 4.28 14.80
C LEU A 76 99.57 4.52 15.64
N TRP A 77 99.71 4.92 16.91
CA TRP A 77 98.57 5.42 17.70
C TRP A 77 97.96 6.67 17.07
N THR A 78 98.76 7.56 16.49
CA THR A 78 98.23 8.78 15.85
C THR A 78 97.42 8.44 14.60
N SER A 79 97.99 7.68 13.65
CA SER A 79 97.44 7.47 12.31
C SER A 79 96.62 6.19 12.10
N GLY A 80 96.69 5.22 13.01
CA GLY A 80 95.96 3.96 12.91
C GLY A 80 94.46 4.06 13.15
N GLY A 81 93.72 3.01 12.81
CA GLY A 81 92.29 2.87 13.15
C GLY A 81 92.06 2.47 14.62
N PRO A 82 90.80 2.25 15.04
CA PRO A 82 90.45 1.91 16.42
C PRO A 82 91.21 0.71 17.02
N ALA A 83 91.40 -0.39 16.28
CA ALA A 83 92.14 -1.56 16.75
C ALA A 83 93.64 -1.28 16.83
N VAL A 84 94.21 -0.60 15.83
CA VAL A 84 95.63 -0.19 15.86
C VAL A 84 95.89 0.75 17.04
N LYS A 85 94.99 1.70 17.31
CA LYS A 85 95.05 2.58 18.48
C LYS A 85 95.01 1.79 19.78
N ALA A 86 94.03 0.90 19.97
CA ALA A 86 93.89 0.12 21.21
C ALA A 86 95.12 -0.76 21.50
N ALA A 87 95.68 -1.41 20.47
CA ALA A 87 96.89 -2.21 20.61
C ALA A 87 98.15 -1.33 20.86
N ALA A 88 98.25 -0.18 20.19
CA ALA A 88 99.33 0.78 20.44
C ALA A 88 99.26 1.39 21.86
N GLU A 89 98.07 1.61 22.43
CA GLU A 89 97.92 2.07 23.83
C GLU A 89 98.47 1.07 24.84
N ALA A 90 98.16 -0.22 24.66
CA ALA A 90 98.66 -1.28 25.52
C ALA A 90 100.20 -1.34 25.47
N ALA A 91 100.79 -1.29 24.27
CA ALA A 91 102.23 -1.24 24.08
C ALA A 91 102.89 0.03 24.68
N LEU A 92 102.26 1.21 24.54
CA LEU A 92 102.77 2.46 25.10
C LEU A 92 102.72 2.51 26.63
N MET A 93 101.72 1.87 27.26
CA MET A 93 101.67 1.70 28.72
C MET A 93 102.56 0.56 29.24
N GLY A 94 102.96 -0.38 28.38
CA GLY A 94 103.73 -1.58 28.73
C GLY A 94 105.25 -1.40 28.74
N THR A 95 105.95 -2.54 28.74
CA THR A 95 107.41 -2.68 28.70
C THR A 95 107.99 -2.46 27.29
N ASP A 96 109.32 -2.40 27.16
CA ASP A 96 109.97 -2.29 25.84
C ASP A 96 109.94 -3.61 25.03
N ASP A 97 109.60 -4.74 25.65
CA ASP A 97 109.25 -5.97 24.92
C ASP A 97 107.85 -5.88 24.31
N ASP A 98 106.86 -5.31 25.03
CA ASP A 98 105.50 -5.10 24.51
C ASP A 98 105.49 -4.17 23.29
N VAL A 99 106.32 -3.12 23.34
CA VAL A 99 106.56 -2.18 22.22
C VAL A 99 107.10 -2.92 20.99
N ARG A 100 108.16 -3.72 21.16
CA ARG A 100 108.77 -4.50 20.06
C ARG A 100 107.82 -5.56 19.52
N LYS A 101 107.05 -6.23 20.39
CA LYS A 101 106.04 -7.23 20.03
C LYS A 101 104.90 -6.65 19.18
N PHE A 102 104.39 -5.48 19.56
CA PHE A 102 103.37 -4.77 18.78
C PHE A 102 103.89 -4.36 17.38
N LEU A 103 105.08 -3.76 17.31
CA LEU A 103 105.70 -3.35 16.04
C LEU A 103 106.02 -4.53 15.11
N GLY A 104 106.48 -5.64 15.68
CA GLY A 104 106.91 -6.81 14.92
C GLY A 104 105.79 -7.74 14.45
N SER A 105 104.56 -7.63 14.98
CA SER A 105 103.48 -8.57 14.64
C SER A 105 102.05 -8.04 14.83
N GLU A 106 101.72 -7.49 15.99
CA GLU A 106 100.30 -7.23 16.36
C GLU A 106 99.70 -6.06 15.56
N LYS A 107 100.53 -5.08 15.18
CA LYS A 107 100.17 -3.96 14.31
C LYS A 107 99.47 -4.41 13.03
N ASP A 108 100.01 -5.40 12.31
CA ASP A 108 99.52 -5.77 10.98
C ASP A 108 98.15 -6.47 11.02
N PHE A 109 97.89 -7.22 12.09
CA PHE A 109 96.57 -7.81 12.41
C PHE A 109 95.55 -6.74 12.83
N ALA A 110 95.98 -5.76 13.64
CA ALA A 110 95.14 -4.64 14.05
C ALA A 110 94.73 -3.77 12.85
N GLU A 111 95.66 -3.44 11.95
CA GLU A 111 95.37 -2.73 10.69
C GLU A 111 94.32 -3.47 9.84
N TYR A 112 94.49 -4.78 9.65
CA TYR A 112 93.55 -5.58 8.87
C TYR A 112 92.16 -5.67 9.53
N THR A 113 92.11 -5.64 10.86
CA THR A 113 90.86 -5.58 11.62
C THR A 113 90.12 -4.26 11.39
N ASP A 114 90.85 -3.14 11.37
CA ASP A 114 90.29 -1.81 11.08
C ASP A 114 89.83 -1.67 9.62
N ASP A 115 90.67 -2.06 8.66
CA ASP A 115 90.31 -2.09 7.22
C ASP A 115 89.01 -2.91 7.00
N ARG A 116 88.87 -4.05 7.70
CA ARG A 116 87.68 -4.91 7.62
C ARG A 116 86.46 -4.28 8.30
N ALA A 117 86.65 -3.57 9.41
CA ALA A 117 85.58 -2.86 10.11
C ALA A 117 85.06 -1.66 9.30
N ASP A 118 85.94 -0.89 8.66
CA ASP A 118 85.57 0.20 7.74
C ASP A 118 84.77 -0.33 6.57
N ALA A 119 85.27 -1.36 5.87
CA ALA A 119 84.56 -1.92 4.72
C ALA A 119 83.21 -2.56 5.10
N THR A 120 83.11 -3.16 6.29
CA THR A 120 81.83 -3.67 6.83
C THR A 120 80.84 -2.53 7.11
N ARG A 121 81.31 -1.39 7.65
CA ARG A 121 80.46 -0.21 7.83
C ARG A 121 80.00 0.38 6.49
N MET A 122 80.86 0.40 5.47
CA MET A 122 80.48 0.82 4.11
C MET A 122 79.51 -0.15 3.43
N PHE A 123 79.64 -1.47 3.65
CA PHE A 123 78.65 -2.45 3.23
C PHE A 123 77.28 -2.18 3.88
N MET A 124 77.23 -2.02 5.21
CA MET A 124 75.96 -1.78 5.90
C MET A 124 75.30 -0.46 5.48
N ALA A 125 76.06 0.62 5.28
CA ALA A 125 75.53 1.95 4.92
C ALA A 125 75.36 2.22 3.42
N GLY A 126 76.00 1.43 2.54
CA GLY A 126 76.00 1.64 1.09
C GLY A 126 74.66 1.33 0.41
N GLY A 127 74.50 1.82 -0.83
CA GLY A 127 73.45 1.35 -1.73
C GLY A 127 73.81 -0.01 -2.35
N VAL A 128 73.07 -0.44 -3.37
CA VAL A 128 73.18 -1.79 -3.91
C VAL A 128 74.54 -2.05 -4.56
N THR A 129 75.06 -1.09 -5.33
CA THR A 129 76.35 -1.25 -6.03
C THR A 129 77.54 -1.06 -5.09
N VAL A 130 77.47 -0.13 -4.12
CA VAL A 130 78.50 -0.01 -3.06
C VAL A 130 78.57 -1.29 -2.22
N ARG A 131 77.42 -1.91 -1.91
CA ARG A 131 77.37 -3.19 -1.20
C ARG A 131 78.03 -4.33 -1.96
N GLU A 132 77.81 -4.41 -3.27
CA GLU A 132 78.39 -5.45 -4.11
C GLU A 132 79.92 -5.41 -4.09
N VAL A 133 80.53 -4.26 -4.35
CA VAL A 133 82.01 -4.12 -4.32
C VAL A 133 82.58 -4.22 -2.90
N ALA A 134 81.87 -3.75 -1.86
CA ALA A 134 82.29 -3.92 -0.48
C ALA A 134 82.27 -5.39 -0.05
N HIS A 135 81.27 -6.15 -0.48
CA HIS A 135 81.15 -7.57 -0.21
C HIS A 135 82.23 -8.39 -0.93
N GLU A 136 82.58 -8.06 -2.18
CA GLU A 136 83.70 -8.72 -2.86
C GLU A 136 85.01 -8.47 -2.11
N ALA A 137 85.29 -7.21 -1.72
CA ALA A 137 86.47 -6.84 -0.96
C ALA A 137 86.56 -7.60 0.37
N LEU A 138 85.47 -7.61 1.16
CA LEU A 138 85.37 -8.32 2.45
C LEU A 138 85.51 -9.85 2.30
N ARG A 139 84.89 -10.44 1.27
CA ARG A 139 84.94 -11.89 1.01
C ARG A 139 86.32 -12.35 0.54
N SER A 140 87.08 -11.48 -0.13
CA SER A 140 88.38 -11.84 -0.72
C SER A 140 89.46 -12.22 0.30
N GLY A 141 89.35 -11.76 1.55
CA GLY A 141 90.36 -11.96 2.60
C GLY A 141 91.69 -11.21 2.39
N SER A 142 91.91 -10.60 1.23
CA SER A 142 93.13 -9.87 0.86
C SER A 142 93.12 -8.46 1.46
N LYS A 143 94.20 -8.10 2.17
CA LYS A 143 94.45 -6.76 2.72
C LYS A 143 94.57 -5.71 1.61
N GLU A 144 95.05 -6.13 0.44
CA GLU A 144 95.27 -5.33 -0.77
C GLU A 144 93.95 -4.97 -1.45
N LYS A 145 93.07 -5.96 -1.72
CA LYS A 145 91.74 -5.73 -2.28
C LYS A 145 90.87 -4.87 -1.36
N LEU A 146 90.95 -5.12 -0.06
CA LEU A 146 90.22 -4.37 0.97
C LEU A 146 90.62 -2.88 0.96
N ARG A 147 91.93 -2.58 0.91
CA ARG A 147 92.45 -1.21 0.80
C ARG A 147 92.14 -0.54 -0.54
N ALA A 148 92.17 -1.27 -1.64
CA ALA A 148 91.78 -0.75 -2.96
C ALA A 148 90.31 -0.31 -3.00
N PHE A 149 89.42 -1.10 -2.40
CA PHE A 149 88.01 -0.72 -2.22
C PHE A 149 87.86 0.54 -1.37
N LEU A 150 88.47 0.58 -0.16
CA LEU A 150 88.35 1.70 0.78
C LEU A 150 88.87 3.03 0.22
N LYS A 151 90.00 3.01 -0.51
CA LYS A 151 90.65 4.20 -1.05
C LYS A 151 89.82 4.88 -2.14
N ASP A 152 89.43 4.11 -3.16
CA ASP A 152 88.82 4.64 -4.39
C ASP A 152 87.66 3.79 -4.93
N GLY A 153 87.67 2.46 -4.75
CA GLY A 153 86.73 1.54 -5.39
C GLY A 153 85.24 1.75 -5.08
N TRP A 154 84.91 2.38 -3.96
CA TRP A 154 83.52 2.70 -3.59
C TRP A 154 82.89 3.87 -4.36
N LYS A 155 83.69 4.74 -4.99
CA LYS A 155 83.24 6.08 -5.43
C LYS A 155 82.25 6.03 -6.61
N ALA A 156 82.60 5.36 -7.71
CA ALA A 156 81.73 5.24 -8.87
C ALA A 156 80.44 4.41 -8.61
N PRO A 157 80.47 3.32 -7.81
CA PRO A 157 79.26 2.69 -7.29
C PRO A 157 78.37 3.67 -6.51
N PHE A 158 78.93 4.48 -5.60
CA PHE A 158 78.14 5.44 -4.83
C PHE A 158 77.43 6.50 -5.70
N GLU A 159 78.06 6.95 -6.79
CA GLU A 159 77.38 7.81 -7.78
C GLU A 159 76.25 7.10 -8.52
N THR A 160 76.42 5.82 -8.82
CA THR A 160 75.41 4.96 -9.44
C THR A 160 74.21 4.77 -8.51
N ASP A 161 74.46 4.46 -7.23
CA ASP A 161 73.43 4.35 -6.20
C ASP A 161 72.64 5.66 -5.99
N MET A 162 73.32 6.82 -6.04
CA MET A 162 72.64 8.14 -5.99
C MET A 162 71.75 8.37 -7.22
N ARG A 163 72.18 8.00 -8.42
CA ARG A 163 71.36 8.10 -9.65
C ARG A 163 70.17 7.15 -9.61
N ILE A 164 70.36 5.90 -9.17
CA ILE A 164 69.27 4.93 -8.91
C ILE A 164 68.25 5.53 -7.92
N ARG A 165 68.72 6.19 -6.85
CA ARG A 165 67.83 6.82 -5.86
C ARG A 165 66.99 7.96 -6.44
N VAL A 166 67.53 8.74 -7.38
CA VAL A 166 66.76 9.76 -8.10
C VAL A 166 65.75 9.12 -9.06
N THR A 167 66.08 8.02 -9.72
CA THR A 167 65.12 7.25 -10.56
C THR A 167 63.96 6.71 -9.72
N GLN A 168 64.22 6.13 -8.53
CA GLN A 168 63.16 5.65 -7.62
C GLN A 168 62.20 6.78 -7.18
N ILE A 169 62.75 7.97 -6.90
CA ILE A 169 61.96 9.18 -6.60
C ILE A 169 61.18 9.62 -7.84
N MET A 170 61.81 9.62 -9.01
CA MET A 170 61.20 9.95 -10.28
C MET A 170 60.05 9.01 -10.63
N GLU A 171 60.09 7.73 -10.30
CA GLU A 171 59.00 6.80 -10.62
C GLU A 171 57.78 7.02 -9.69
N SER A 172 58.05 7.19 -8.39
CA SER A 172 57.03 7.21 -7.32
C SER A 172 56.32 8.55 -7.11
N ASP A 173 56.93 9.70 -7.44
CA ASP A 173 56.34 11.02 -7.16
C ASP A 173 55.48 11.62 -8.28
N GLY A 174 54.98 12.84 -8.06
CA GLY A 174 54.12 13.58 -8.99
C GLY A 174 54.85 14.30 -10.14
N PRO A 175 54.11 14.94 -11.06
CA PRO A 175 54.65 15.54 -12.28
C PRO A 175 55.78 16.56 -12.08
N ALA A 176 55.66 17.47 -11.10
CA ALA A 176 56.68 18.49 -10.85
C ALA A 176 57.98 17.87 -10.29
N THR A 177 57.85 16.84 -9.46
CA THR A 177 59.00 16.09 -8.94
C THR A 177 59.65 15.23 -10.02
N LYS A 178 58.85 14.64 -10.93
CA LYS A 178 59.31 13.93 -12.13
C LYS A 178 60.16 14.83 -13.05
N GLU A 179 59.68 16.04 -13.35
CA GLU A 179 60.41 17.02 -14.17
C GLU A 179 61.76 17.43 -13.56
N ALA A 180 61.76 17.73 -12.25
CA ALA A 180 62.98 18.07 -11.52
C ALA A 180 63.97 16.90 -11.41
N ALA A 181 63.48 15.67 -11.21
CA ALA A 181 64.31 14.46 -11.16
C ALA A 181 64.96 14.15 -12.52
N GLN A 182 64.21 14.27 -13.63
CA GLN A 182 64.78 14.15 -14.98
C GLN A 182 65.87 15.22 -15.24
N THR A 183 65.63 16.45 -14.79
CA THR A 183 66.59 17.55 -14.91
C THR A 183 67.88 17.24 -14.14
N ALA A 184 67.77 16.71 -12.93
CA ALA A 184 68.92 16.29 -12.13
C ALA A 184 69.68 15.10 -12.74
N LEU A 185 68.97 14.10 -13.29
CA LEU A 185 69.59 12.94 -13.96
C LEU A 185 70.37 13.31 -15.23
N ARG A 186 69.89 14.32 -15.99
CA ARG A 186 70.63 14.88 -17.14
C ARG A 186 71.82 15.75 -16.73
N GLY A 187 71.95 16.10 -15.45
CA GLY A 187 72.98 16.98 -14.91
C GLY A 187 74.20 16.26 -14.30
N SER A 188 75.01 17.06 -13.61
CA SER A 188 76.18 16.60 -12.87
C SER A 188 75.81 15.78 -11.63
N ILE A 189 76.79 15.13 -11.00
CA ILE A 189 76.55 14.44 -9.73
C ILE A 189 76.19 15.40 -8.59
N ASP A 190 76.58 16.68 -8.70
CA ASP A 190 76.19 17.72 -7.75
C ASP A 190 74.73 18.16 -7.94
N ASP A 191 74.19 18.12 -9.17
CA ASP A 191 72.77 18.33 -9.45
C ASP A 191 71.90 17.19 -8.89
N VAL A 192 72.36 15.94 -9.05
CA VAL A 192 71.79 14.75 -8.40
C VAL A 192 71.76 14.93 -6.87
N ARG A 193 72.89 15.32 -6.25
CA ARG A 193 73.00 15.54 -4.80
C ARG A 193 72.12 16.69 -4.32
N LYS A 194 72.02 17.78 -5.09
CA LYS A 194 71.18 18.95 -4.82
C LYS A 194 69.68 18.64 -4.92
N PHE A 195 69.28 17.82 -5.88
CA PHE A 195 67.90 17.32 -5.98
C PHE A 195 67.54 16.43 -4.78
N LEU A 196 68.41 15.47 -4.43
CA LEU A 196 68.22 14.59 -3.27
C LEU A 196 68.14 15.37 -1.95
N ASN A 197 69.01 16.37 -1.74
CA ASN A 197 69.06 17.10 -0.48
C ASN A 197 67.99 18.20 -0.34
N GLN A 198 67.50 18.78 -1.44
CA GLN A 198 66.64 19.98 -1.41
C GLN A 198 65.51 19.97 -2.45
N GLY A 199 65.82 19.61 -3.70
CA GLY A 199 64.88 19.72 -4.83
C GLY A 199 63.57 18.94 -4.62
N GLN A 200 63.67 17.65 -4.29
CA GLN A 200 62.51 16.75 -4.14
C GLN A 200 61.45 17.25 -3.15
N TYR A 201 61.86 17.98 -2.11
CA TYR A 201 60.95 18.41 -1.04
C TYR A 201 60.10 19.62 -1.46
N THR A 202 60.62 20.47 -2.35
CA THR A 202 59.88 21.64 -2.84
C THR A 202 58.85 21.24 -3.89
N THR A 203 59.21 20.32 -4.79
CA THR A 203 58.32 19.86 -5.87
C THR A 203 57.15 19.02 -5.36
N ARG A 204 57.38 18.14 -4.37
CA ARG A 204 56.30 17.36 -3.74
C ARG A 204 55.18 18.23 -3.17
N ILE A 205 55.50 19.39 -2.58
CA ILE A 205 54.48 20.32 -2.05
C ILE A 205 53.60 20.90 -3.17
N ASN A 206 54.16 21.10 -4.38
CA ASN A 206 53.39 21.54 -5.54
C ASN A 206 52.54 20.39 -6.11
N ASP A 207 53.09 19.18 -6.20
CA ASP A 207 52.35 17.97 -6.59
C ASP A 207 51.17 17.69 -5.64
N ASP A 208 51.37 17.86 -4.33
CA ASP A 208 50.32 17.68 -3.32
C ASP A 208 49.26 18.80 -3.40
N ARG A 209 49.64 20.07 -3.61
CA ARG A 209 48.68 21.16 -3.90
C ARG A 209 47.86 20.89 -5.16
N LEU A 210 48.43 20.28 -6.18
CA LEU A 210 47.72 19.86 -7.40
C LEU A 210 46.71 18.74 -7.09
N LYS A 211 47.12 17.68 -6.36
CA LYS A 211 46.21 16.60 -5.92
C LYS A 211 45.01 17.15 -5.13
N VAL A 212 45.24 18.05 -4.16
CA VAL A 212 44.14 18.67 -3.40
C VAL A 212 43.23 19.51 -4.30
N THR A 213 43.77 20.19 -5.30
CA THR A 213 42.96 20.97 -6.26
C THR A 213 42.11 20.07 -7.17
N GLN A 214 42.63 18.90 -7.57
CA GLN A 214 41.87 17.89 -8.32
C GLN A 214 40.74 17.29 -7.46
N ILE A 215 41.05 16.89 -6.21
CA ILE A 215 40.07 16.38 -5.23
C ILE A 215 38.98 17.44 -4.95
N MET A 216 39.37 18.72 -4.77
CA MET A 216 38.45 19.84 -4.60
C MET A 216 37.54 20.02 -5.83
N SER A 217 38.01 19.74 -7.05
CA SER A 217 37.22 19.95 -8.26
C SER A 217 36.12 18.87 -8.39
N ALA A 218 36.50 17.60 -8.21
CA ALA A 218 35.61 16.44 -8.33
C ALA A 218 34.72 16.20 -7.10
N GLY A 219 35.13 16.63 -5.90
CA GLY A 219 34.43 16.35 -4.64
C GLY A 219 33.07 17.05 -4.47
N GLY A 220 32.29 16.62 -3.48
CA GLY A 220 31.04 17.27 -3.08
C GLY A 220 31.27 18.53 -2.24
N PRO A 221 30.19 19.15 -1.71
CA PRO A 221 30.27 20.35 -0.88
C PRO A 221 31.25 20.27 0.29
N ALA A 222 31.22 19.22 1.11
CA ALA A 222 32.10 19.04 2.26
C ALA A 222 33.56 18.81 1.82
N THR A 223 33.81 18.02 0.78
CA THR A 223 35.15 17.89 0.17
C THR A 223 35.67 19.23 -0.35
N LYS A 224 34.80 20.05 -0.97
CA LYS A 224 35.12 21.41 -1.44
C LYS A 224 35.36 22.39 -0.29
N GLU A 225 34.66 22.27 0.83
CA GLU A 225 34.85 23.06 2.05
C GLU A 225 36.20 22.72 2.71
N ALA A 226 36.47 21.43 2.95
CA ALA A 226 37.69 20.96 3.58
C ALA A 226 38.96 21.22 2.74
N ALA A 227 38.92 20.97 1.42
CA ALA A 227 40.06 21.21 0.54
C ALA A 227 40.44 22.70 0.44
N LYS A 228 39.45 23.62 0.51
CA LYS A 228 39.69 25.07 0.57
C LYS A 228 40.38 25.49 1.86
N VAL A 229 40.14 24.80 2.99
CA VAL A 229 40.85 25.04 4.24
C VAL A 229 42.28 24.49 4.15
N ALA A 230 42.48 23.28 3.63
CA ALA A 230 43.80 22.68 3.43
C ALA A 230 44.71 23.52 2.52
N LEU A 231 44.22 24.00 1.37
CA LEU A 231 45.00 24.82 0.41
C LEU A 231 45.44 26.18 0.96
N ARG A 232 44.75 26.68 2.00
CA ARG A 232 45.10 27.91 2.75
C ARG A 232 46.05 27.65 3.93
N GLY A 233 46.28 26.39 4.27
CA GLY A 233 47.14 25.97 5.38
C GLY A 233 48.59 25.71 4.99
N SER A 234 49.29 25.08 5.93
CA SER A 234 50.69 24.65 5.80
C SER A 234 50.87 23.43 4.87
N ALA A 235 52.12 23.06 4.59
CA ALA A 235 52.44 21.79 3.95
C ALA A 235 52.07 20.55 4.81
N ASN A 236 51.80 20.72 6.11
CA ASN A 236 51.28 19.66 6.96
C ASN A 236 49.75 19.55 6.85
N ASP A 237 49.02 20.67 6.76
CA ASP A 237 47.56 20.65 6.54
C ASP A 237 47.18 20.05 5.19
N ILE A 238 47.98 20.32 4.15
CA ILE A 238 47.79 19.72 2.83
C ILE A 238 48.00 18.20 2.87
N ARG A 239 49.03 17.73 3.59
CA ARG A 239 49.35 16.29 3.70
C ARG A 239 48.39 15.54 4.63
N GLU A 240 47.92 16.18 5.72
CA GLU A 240 46.84 15.65 6.57
C GLU A 240 45.54 15.51 5.78
N PHE A 241 45.15 16.51 4.99
CA PHE A 241 43.97 16.40 4.14
C PHE A 241 44.12 15.28 3.09
N LEU A 242 45.31 15.12 2.48
CA LEU A 242 45.55 14.02 1.54
C LEU A 242 45.57 12.64 2.22
N ALA A 243 46.04 12.53 3.46
CA ALA A 243 46.06 11.25 4.19
C ALA A 243 44.69 10.85 4.73
N VAL A 244 43.97 11.80 5.35
CA VAL A 244 42.76 11.53 6.14
C VAL A 244 41.60 12.46 5.79
N GLY A 245 41.83 13.78 5.77
CA GLY A 245 40.75 14.76 5.62
C GLY A 245 39.89 14.62 4.35
N GLN A 246 40.46 14.14 3.24
CA GLN A 246 39.70 13.85 2.01
C GLN A 246 38.70 12.69 2.17
N ASN A 247 38.97 11.75 3.09
CA ASN A 247 38.13 10.58 3.31
C ASN A 247 36.98 10.93 4.26
N ILE A 248 37.27 11.66 5.34
CA ILE A 248 36.25 12.25 6.22
C ILE A 248 35.30 13.12 5.39
N ALA A 249 35.84 14.03 4.57
CA ALA A 249 35.01 14.95 3.79
C ALA A 249 34.16 14.25 2.71
N ARG A 250 34.62 13.13 2.13
CA ARG A 250 33.79 12.26 1.27
C ARG A 250 32.69 11.54 2.04
N SER A 251 32.97 11.03 3.24
CA SER A 251 31.94 10.43 4.11
C SER A 251 30.86 11.45 4.46
N ARG A 252 31.25 12.70 4.76
CA ARG A 252 30.32 13.83 5.01
C ARG A 252 29.51 14.21 3.77
N ASP A 253 30.09 14.14 2.57
CA ASP A 253 29.35 14.32 1.31
C ASP A 253 28.33 13.20 1.07
N GLN A 254 28.71 11.94 1.34
CA GLN A 254 27.80 10.79 1.24
C GLN A 254 26.67 10.88 2.28
N GLU A 255 26.98 11.24 3.53
CA GLU A 255 25.99 11.50 4.58
C GLU A 255 25.02 12.62 4.16
N ARG A 256 25.55 13.75 3.67
CA ARG A 256 24.74 14.89 3.20
C ARG A 256 23.84 14.51 2.03
N ALA A 257 24.32 13.69 1.10
CA ALA A 257 23.51 13.14 0.01
C ALA A 257 22.41 12.20 0.52
N THR A 258 22.74 11.25 1.40
CA THR A 258 21.78 10.29 1.96
C THR A 258 20.73 10.97 2.83
N ALA A 259 21.11 11.91 3.68
CA ALA A 259 20.18 12.71 4.50
C ALA A 259 19.26 13.58 3.63
N ALA A 260 19.78 14.21 2.57
CA ALA A 260 18.96 14.97 1.62
C ALA A 260 17.98 14.09 0.83
N GLN A 261 18.40 12.89 0.41
CA GLN A 261 17.54 11.92 -0.27
C GLN A 261 16.40 11.43 0.65
N LEU A 262 16.71 11.11 1.90
CA LEU A 262 15.71 10.71 2.91
C LEU A 262 14.76 11.88 3.27
N ALA A 263 15.27 13.12 3.35
CA ALA A 263 14.44 14.31 3.53
C ALA A 263 13.49 14.54 2.35
N GLN A 264 13.96 14.32 1.11
CA GLN A 264 13.13 14.41 -0.09
C GLN A 264 12.08 13.27 -0.15
N GLN A 265 12.44 12.04 0.23
CA GLN A 265 11.46 10.94 0.36
C GLN A 265 10.39 11.25 1.42
N ALA A 266 10.77 11.82 2.56
CA ALA A 266 9.81 12.27 3.58
C ALA A 266 8.87 13.38 3.05
N LYS A 267 9.39 14.26 2.19
CA LYS A 267 8.64 15.33 1.54
C LYS A 267 7.64 14.81 0.50
N GLU A 268 8.07 13.88 -0.35
CA GLU A 268 7.22 13.21 -1.35
C GLU A 268 6.11 12.40 -0.68
N ALA A 269 6.47 11.59 0.33
CA ALA A 269 5.49 10.84 1.11
C ALA A 269 4.53 11.76 1.89
N GLY A 270 4.99 12.93 2.37
CA GLY A 270 4.12 13.94 2.98
C GLY A 270 3.12 14.57 2.01
N GLU A 271 3.50 14.85 0.77
CA GLU A 271 2.59 15.30 -0.28
C GLU A 271 1.61 14.19 -0.71
N VAL A 272 2.03 12.92 -0.77
CA VAL A 272 1.11 11.79 -0.98
C VAL A 272 0.09 11.69 0.17
N ALA A 273 0.53 11.78 1.44
CA ALA A 273 -0.38 11.76 2.59
C ALA A 273 -1.42 12.89 2.53
N LYS A 274 -1.01 14.10 2.12
CA LYS A 274 -1.85 15.27 1.90
C LYS A 274 -2.84 15.07 0.74
N GLN A 275 -2.41 14.52 -0.40
CA GLN A 275 -3.28 14.21 -1.55
C GLN A 275 -4.33 13.15 -1.20
N GLN A 276 -3.92 12.06 -0.57
CA GLN A 276 -4.83 11.00 -0.11
C GLN A 276 -5.83 11.53 0.94
N THR A 277 -5.39 12.43 1.82
CA THR A 277 -6.29 13.12 2.78
C THR A 277 -7.31 14.02 2.08
N ALA A 278 -6.94 14.69 0.98
CA ALA A 278 -7.89 15.46 0.17
C ALA A 278 -8.88 14.56 -0.58
N ALA A 279 -8.42 13.42 -1.10
CA ALA A 279 -9.28 12.42 -1.73
C ALA A 279 -10.28 11.80 -0.74
N ALA A 280 -9.83 11.48 0.48
CA ALA A 280 -10.71 11.05 1.58
C ALA A 280 -11.79 12.10 1.90
N LYS A 281 -11.45 13.39 1.95
CA LYS A 281 -12.45 14.47 2.16
C LYS A 281 -13.47 14.54 1.03
N SER A 282 -13.05 14.36 -0.22
CA SER A 282 -13.94 14.32 -1.40
C SER A 282 -14.88 13.10 -1.38
N ALA A 283 -14.36 11.92 -1.07
CA ALA A 283 -15.14 10.70 -0.92
C ALA A 283 -16.13 10.78 0.26
N SER A 284 -15.71 11.29 1.42
CA SER A 284 -16.58 11.51 2.58
C SER A 284 -17.70 12.52 2.29
N ALA A 285 -17.42 13.57 1.50
CA ALA A 285 -18.46 14.50 1.05
C ALA A 285 -19.51 13.82 0.16
N ARG A 286 -19.09 12.90 -0.74
CA ARG A 286 -20.02 12.06 -1.52
C ARG A 286 -20.83 11.12 -0.61
N ALA A 287 -20.19 10.47 0.36
CA ALA A 287 -20.87 9.58 1.31
C ALA A 287 -21.95 10.30 2.13
N VAL A 288 -21.63 11.50 2.64
CA VAL A 288 -22.58 12.37 3.33
C VAL A 288 -23.70 12.81 2.39
N LYS A 289 -23.41 13.23 1.15
CA LYS A 289 -24.46 13.71 0.24
C LYS A 289 -25.40 12.59 -0.22
N ALA A 290 -24.88 11.40 -0.48
CA ALA A 290 -25.71 10.24 -0.77
C ALA A 290 -26.61 9.86 0.43
N SER A 291 -26.12 10.00 1.67
CA SER A 291 -26.94 9.83 2.89
C SER A 291 -28.08 10.86 3.01
N GLU A 292 -27.83 12.12 2.63
CA GLU A 292 -28.89 13.15 2.54
C GLU A 292 -29.93 12.81 1.47
N LEU A 293 -29.52 12.33 0.30
CA LEU A 293 -30.44 11.96 -0.78
C LEU A 293 -31.27 10.72 -0.42
N ALA A 294 -30.67 9.71 0.20
CA ALA A 294 -31.37 8.55 0.75
C ALA A 294 -32.43 8.97 1.79
N LYS A 295 -32.13 9.97 2.63
CA LYS A 295 -33.05 10.57 3.60
C LYS A 295 -34.20 11.34 2.92
N GLU A 296 -33.93 12.07 1.85
CA GLU A 296 -34.95 12.79 1.08
C GLU A 296 -35.90 11.84 0.35
N ASP A 297 -35.39 10.80 -0.30
CA ASP A 297 -36.25 9.81 -0.95
C ASP A 297 -36.98 8.89 0.05
N ALA A 298 -36.41 8.62 1.23
CA ALA A 298 -37.14 7.96 2.31
C ALA A 298 -38.32 8.82 2.85
N LYS A 299 -38.20 10.16 2.84
CA LYS A 299 -39.35 11.05 3.13
C LYS A 299 -40.41 10.96 2.03
N LYS A 300 -40.02 11.09 0.76
CA LYS A 300 -40.94 10.99 -0.38
C LYS A 300 -41.68 9.65 -0.36
N ALA A 301 -40.98 8.55 -0.07
CA ALA A 301 -41.60 7.24 0.08
C ALA A 301 -42.71 7.23 1.15
N ALA A 302 -42.50 7.88 2.30
CA ALA A 302 -43.51 7.99 3.36
C ALA A 302 -44.66 8.96 3.02
N GLU A 303 -44.38 10.04 2.30
CA GLU A 303 -45.38 11.01 1.82
C GLU A 303 -46.33 10.37 0.80
N GLU A 304 -45.78 9.65 -0.19
CA GLU A 304 -46.53 8.86 -1.16
C GLU A 304 -47.32 7.72 -0.49
N THR A 305 -46.73 7.02 0.50
CA THR A 305 -47.44 6.01 1.30
C THR A 305 -48.67 6.59 2.00
N LYS A 306 -48.55 7.80 2.56
CA LYS A 306 -49.64 8.51 3.23
C LYS A 306 -50.72 8.97 2.24
N ALA A 307 -50.37 9.25 0.99
CA ALA A 307 -51.33 9.53 -0.07
C ALA A 307 -52.10 8.26 -0.48
N ALA A 308 -51.40 7.14 -0.72
CA ALA A 308 -52.03 5.85 -1.00
C ALA A 308 -53.02 5.41 0.10
N GLY A 309 -52.67 5.62 1.38
CA GLY A 309 -53.56 5.32 2.51
C GLY A 309 -54.82 6.18 2.58
N LYS A 310 -54.74 7.47 2.21
CA LYS A 310 -55.94 8.32 2.05
C LYS A 310 -56.85 7.79 0.96
N ASP A 311 -56.27 7.33 -0.14
CA ASP A 311 -57.00 6.94 -1.34
C ASP A 311 -57.64 5.56 -1.22
N ALA A 312 -57.04 4.64 -0.47
CA ALA A 312 -57.72 3.45 0.04
C ALA A 312 -58.96 3.83 0.90
N GLY A 313 -58.83 4.86 1.75
CA GLY A 313 -59.94 5.43 2.50
C GLY A 313 -61.04 6.05 1.62
N ARG A 314 -60.66 6.76 0.55
CA ARG A 314 -61.61 7.29 -0.45
C ARG A 314 -62.37 6.16 -1.17
N ALA A 315 -61.64 5.14 -1.64
CA ALA A 315 -62.24 3.96 -2.28
C ALA A 315 -63.22 3.22 -1.35
N ALA A 316 -62.86 3.03 -0.07
CA ALA A 316 -63.74 2.44 0.95
C ALA A 316 -64.97 3.32 1.28
N GLY A 317 -64.86 4.64 1.18
CA GLY A 317 -65.99 5.57 1.24
C GLY A 317 -66.98 5.29 0.12
N TRP A 318 -66.51 5.39 -1.12
CA TRP A 318 -67.33 5.20 -2.32
C TRP A 318 -67.91 3.79 -2.46
N ALA A 319 -67.19 2.75 -2.06
CA ALA A 319 -67.72 1.38 -2.05
C ALA A 319 -68.95 1.22 -1.11
N ARG A 320 -68.96 1.92 0.02
CA ARG A 320 -70.14 1.95 0.92
C ARG A 320 -71.30 2.74 0.32
N SER A 321 -71.03 3.86 -0.37
CA SER A 321 -72.06 4.59 -1.11
C SER A 321 -72.70 3.71 -2.20
N ALA A 322 -71.88 3.01 -2.99
CA ALA A 322 -72.37 2.09 -4.02
C ALA A 322 -73.23 0.95 -3.44
N ALA A 323 -72.80 0.34 -2.33
CA ALA A 323 -73.57 -0.69 -1.63
C ALA A 323 -74.89 -0.14 -1.04
N GLN A 324 -74.90 1.11 -0.56
CA GLN A 324 -76.09 1.75 -0.02
C GLN A 324 -77.12 2.07 -1.11
N SER A 325 -76.72 2.69 -2.22
CA SER A 325 -77.63 2.95 -3.35
C SER A 325 -78.08 1.64 -4.01
N ALA A 326 -77.25 0.59 -4.05
CA ALA A 326 -77.66 -0.75 -4.48
C ALA A 326 -78.75 -1.37 -3.59
N LYS A 327 -78.62 -1.26 -2.26
CA LYS A 327 -79.66 -1.69 -1.32
C LYS A 327 -80.95 -0.88 -1.48
N GLY A 328 -80.85 0.42 -1.75
CA GLY A 328 -81.99 1.27 -2.07
C GLY A 328 -82.69 0.84 -3.36
N ALA A 329 -81.92 0.57 -4.43
CA ALA A 329 -82.45 0.08 -5.70
C ALA A 329 -83.16 -1.27 -5.55
N ALA A 330 -82.67 -2.16 -4.68
CA ALA A 330 -83.35 -3.41 -4.34
C ALA A 330 -84.68 -3.19 -3.60
N SER A 331 -84.77 -2.23 -2.66
CA SER A 331 -86.03 -1.85 -2.00
C SER A 331 -87.04 -1.31 -2.99
N ALA A 332 -86.64 -0.35 -3.83
CA ALA A 332 -87.49 0.22 -4.86
C ALA A 332 -87.94 -0.83 -5.90
N ALA A 333 -87.12 -1.85 -6.19
CA ALA A 333 -87.53 -3.00 -7.00
C ALA A 333 -88.58 -3.88 -6.30
N GLN A 334 -88.48 -4.09 -4.98
CA GLN A 334 -89.50 -4.80 -4.19
C GLN A 334 -90.83 -4.04 -4.13
N GLU A 335 -90.78 -2.71 -3.99
CA GLU A 335 -91.96 -1.83 -4.07
C GLU A 335 -92.63 -1.91 -5.46
N ALA A 336 -91.84 -1.90 -6.54
CA ALA A 336 -92.34 -2.10 -7.90
C ALA A 336 -93.00 -3.48 -8.09
N ILE A 337 -92.38 -4.56 -7.61
CA ILE A 337 -92.95 -5.92 -7.64
C ILE A 337 -94.25 -5.99 -6.84
N GLY A 338 -94.31 -5.41 -5.63
CA GLY A 338 -95.52 -5.43 -4.80
C GLY A 338 -96.70 -4.72 -5.46
N ALA A 339 -96.46 -3.53 -6.04
CA ALA A 339 -97.46 -2.80 -6.81
C ALA A 339 -97.88 -3.56 -8.08
N ALA A 340 -96.95 -4.22 -8.79
CA ALA A 340 -97.27 -5.06 -9.93
C ALA A 340 -98.13 -6.29 -9.54
N GLN A 341 -97.82 -6.94 -8.42
CA GLN A 341 -98.64 -8.05 -7.90
C GLN A 341 -100.05 -7.58 -7.48
N ALA A 342 -100.18 -6.36 -6.95
CA ALA A 342 -101.48 -5.76 -6.65
C ALA A 342 -102.29 -5.43 -7.93
N ALA A 343 -101.62 -4.98 -9.00
CA ALA A 343 -102.24 -4.81 -10.32
C ALA A 343 -102.71 -6.16 -10.90
N ASN A 344 -101.85 -7.18 -10.87
CA ASN A 344 -102.16 -8.54 -11.33
C ASN A 344 -103.31 -9.17 -10.55
N TYR A 345 -103.36 -8.99 -9.23
CA TYR A 345 -104.46 -9.45 -8.39
C TYR A 345 -105.77 -8.75 -8.78
N ALA A 346 -105.77 -7.42 -8.92
CA ALA A 346 -106.94 -6.68 -9.35
C ALA A 346 -107.41 -7.09 -10.77
N ALA A 347 -106.48 -7.37 -11.70
CA ALA A 347 -106.80 -7.90 -13.01
C ALA A 347 -107.47 -9.29 -12.94
N ARG A 348 -106.94 -10.20 -12.12
CA ARG A 348 -107.56 -11.51 -11.87
C ARG A 348 -108.94 -11.38 -11.20
N MET A 349 -109.13 -10.43 -10.29
CA MET A 349 -110.45 -10.21 -9.68
C MET A 349 -111.46 -9.63 -10.69
N ALA A 350 -111.04 -8.77 -11.61
CA ALA A 350 -111.87 -8.33 -12.73
C ALA A 350 -112.18 -9.48 -13.71
N ALA A 351 -111.21 -10.35 -14.00
CA ALA A 351 -111.39 -11.54 -14.83
C ALA A 351 -112.29 -12.60 -14.17
N ASN A 352 -112.17 -12.80 -12.87
CA ASN A 352 -113.02 -13.70 -12.08
C ASN A 352 -114.46 -13.18 -12.05
N ALA A 353 -114.68 -11.89 -11.78
CA ALA A 353 -116.02 -11.30 -11.84
C ALA A 353 -116.63 -11.38 -13.26
N ALA A 354 -115.82 -11.21 -14.31
CA ALA A 354 -116.28 -11.44 -15.69
C ALA A 354 -116.61 -12.92 -15.98
N ALA A 355 -115.82 -13.85 -15.42
CA ALA A 355 -116.07 -15.29 -15.53
C ALA A 355 -117.31 -15.71 -14.71
N ASN A 356 -117.55 -15.10 -13.54
CA ASN A 356 -118.75 -15.30 -12.73
C ASN A 356 -120.00 -14.78 -13.46
N ALA A 357 -119.92 -13.62 -14.11
CA ALA A 357 -121.01 -13.10 -14.95
C ALA A 357 -121.29 -14.04 -16.15
N ALA A 358 -120.25 -14.58 -16.79
CA ALA A 358 -120.39 -15.56 -17.87
C ALA A 358 -120.90 -16.93 -17.39
N ALA A 359 -120.49 -17.38 -16.19
CA ALA A 359 -120.96 -18.60 -15.57
C ALA A 359 -122.41 -18.49 -15.12
N ALA A 360 -122.82 -17.35 -14.55
CA ALA A 360 -124.21 -17.05 -14.23
C ALA A 360 -125.07 -16.94 -15.50
N ALA A 361 -124.57 -16.34 -16.58
CA ALA A 361 -125.24 -16.37 -17.89
C ALA A 361 -125.42 -17.79 -18.43
N SER A 362 -124.38 -18.61 -18.31
CA SER A 362 -124.42 -20.02 -18.71
C SER A 362 -125.33 -20.85 -17.79
N ALA A 363 -125.42 -20.50 -16.50
CA ALA A 363 -126.31 -21.13 -15.52
C ALA A 363 -127.77 -20.77 -15.80
N ALA A 364 -128.07 -19.51 -16.16
CA ALA A 364 -129.40 -19.10 -16.63
C ALA A 364 -129.80 -19.83 -17.92
N ALA A 365 -128.89 -19.97 -18.89
CA ALA A 365 -129.10 -20.79 -20.09
C ALA A 365 -129.29 -22.28 -19.77
N SER A 366 -128.53 -22.83 -18.81
CA SER A 366 -128.63 -24.23 -18.41
C SER A 366 -129.89 -24.52 -17.59
N ALA A 367 -130.36 -23.55 -16.81
CA ALA A 367 -131.60 -23.64 -16.06
C ALA A 367 -132.82 -23.51 -17.00
N ALA A 368 -132.75 -22.64 -18.01
CA ALA A 368 -133.70 -22.64 -19.12
C ALA A 368 -133.73 -23.98 -19.88
N ALA A 369 -132.57 -24.63 -20.05
CA ALA A 369 -132.49 -25.96 -20.63
C ALA A 369 -133.04 -27.06 -19.69
N ARG A 370 -132.86 -26.96 -18.37
CA ARG A 370 -133.53 -27.85 -17.39
C ARG A 370 -135.05 -27.70 -17.44
N ALA A 371 -135.55 -26.46 -17.44
CA ALA A 371 -136.99 -26.20 -17.58
C ALA A 371 -137.57 -26.83 -18.86
N ARG A 372 -136.83 -26.77 -19.97
CA ARG A 372 -137.18 -27.44 -21.22
C ARG A 372 -137.11 -28.98 -21.14
N ASN A 373 -136.09 -29.53 -20.49
CA ASN A 373 -135.91 -30.98 -20.40
C ASN A 373 -136.94 -31.60 -19.46
N ALA A 374 -137.13 -31.05 -18.26
CA ALA A 374 -138.15 -31.51 -17.32
C ALA A 374 -139.58 -31.39 -17.92
N ALA A 375 -139.84 -30.43 -18.81
CA ALA A 375 -141.09 -30.38 -19.60
C ALA A 375 -141.28 -31.57 -20.56
N ALA A 376 -140.18 -32.14 -21.08
CA ALA A 376 -140.17 -33.32 -21.93
C ALA A 376 -140.12 -34.63 -21.12
N ASP A 377 -139.40 -34.67 -19.99
CA ASP A 377 -139.32 -35.82 -19.10
C ASP A 377 -140.67 -36.05 -18.40
N ALA A 378 -141.37 -34.97 -18.01
CA ALA A 378 -142.79 -35.03 -17.61
C ALA A 378 -143.73 -35.63 -18.68
N ALA A 379 -143.33 -35.61 -19.96
CA ALA A 379 -144.05 -36.28 -21.04
C ALA A 379 -143.52 -37.69 -21.35
N SER A 380 -142.30 -38.03 -20.91
CA SER A 380 -141.69 -39.36 -21.06
C SER A 380 -142.10 -40.32 -19.93
N ASP A 381 -142.15 -39.83 -18.70
CA ASP A 381 -142.63 -40.59 -17.54
C ASP A 381 -144.10 -40.99 -17.67
N ALA A 382 -144.89 -40.15 -18.36
CA ALA A 382 -146.25 -40.46 -18.81
C ALA A 382 -146.34 -41.64 -19.79
N GLY A 383 -145.20 -42.14 -20.31
CA GLY A 383 -145.07 -43.39 -21.04
C GLY A 383 -144.34 -44.50 -20.26
N MET A 384 -143.37 -44.18 -19.40
CA MET A 384 -142.64 -45.19 -18.61
C MET A 384 -143.49 -45.85 -17.52
N ALA A 385 -144.39 -45.10 -16.87
CA ALA A 385 -145.34 -45.64 -15.90
C ALA A 385 -146.18 -46.79 -16.50
N SER A 386 -146.54 -46.67 -17.77
CA SER A 386 -147.25 -47.70 -18.55
C SER A 386 -146.44 -48.98 -18.78
N ALA A 387 -145.10 -48.90 -18.77
CA ALA A 387 -144.20 -49.95 -19.24
C ALA A 387 -143.57 -50.78 -18.11
N ALA A 388 -142.95 -50.16 -17.11
CA ALA A 388 -142.14 -50.88 -16.11
C ALA A 388 -142.95 -51.94 -15.33
N ARG A 389 -144.22 -51.61 -15.06
CA ARG A 389 -145.33 -52.48 -14.64
C ARG A 389 -145.31 -53.91 -15.23
N GLN A 390 -144.78 -54.10 -16.44
CA GLN A 390 -144.76 -55.36 -17.19
C GLN A 390 -143.54 -56.26 -16.90
N ALA A 391 -142.46 -55.73 -16.33
CA ALA A 391 -141.22 -56.46 -16.09
C ALA A 391 -141.10 -56.98 -14.65
N ALA A 392 -142.06 -56.63 -13.79
CA ALA A 392 -142.05 -56.86 -12.36
C ALA A 392 -142.26 -58.32 -11.93
N GLU A 393 -142.35 -59.22 -12.91
CA GLU A 393 -143.08 -60.48 -12.80
C GLU A 393 -142.21 -61.67 -13.26
N GLU A 394 -141.08 -61.39 -13.94
CA GLU A 394 -140.16 -62.41 -14.43
C GLU A 394 -139.00 -62.70 -13.46
N ALA A 395 -138.28 -61.64 -13.10
CA ALA A 395 -136.86 -61.80 -12.85
C ALA A 395 -136.53 -62.35 -11.45
N ASP A 396 -137.51 -62.39 -10.54
CA ASP A 396 -137.39 -63.11 -9.27
C ASP A 396 -137.08 -64.61 -9.43
N ALA A 397 -137.18 -65.18 -10.63
CA ALA A 397 -136.97 -66.60 -10.88
C ALA A 397 -135.63 -67.22 -10.41
N ALA A 398 -134.49 -66.50 -10.44
CA ALA A 398 -133.19 -67.17 -10.69
C ALA A 398 -131.98 -66.98 -9.71
N VAL A 399 -132.09 -66.37 -8.52
CA VAL A 399 -130.95 -66.21 -7.56
C VAL A 399 -130.52 -67.52 -6.91
N ARG A 400 -131.45 -68.46 -6.76
CA ARG A 400 -131.36 -69.63 -5.88
C ARG A 400 -130.46 -70.74 -6.48
N ALA A 401 -129.34 -70.38 -7.13
CA ALA A 401 -128.80 -71.16 -8.26
C ALA A 401 -127.27 -71.39 -8.37
N ALA A 402 -126.37 -70.88 -7.52
CA ALA A 402 -124.92 -71.15 -7.72
C ALA A 402 -123.98 -71.12 -6.49
N GLU A 403 -122.75 -71.62 -6.72
CA GLU A 403 -121.77 -72.04 -5.71
C GLU A 403 -120.47 -71.22 -5.70
N ALA A 404 -119.93 -71.01 -4.50
CA ALA A 404 -119.25 -69.77 -4.11
C ALA A 404 -120.20 -68.58 -4.34
N ALA A 405 -120.38 -67.73 -3.33
CA ALA A 405 -121.38 -66.65 -3.40
C ALA A 405 -121.23 -65.80 -4.67
N GLU A 406 -119.97 -65.52 -5.04
CA GLU A 406 -119.43 -65.32 -6.40
C GLU A 406 -120.43 -65.40 -7.56
N LYS A 407 -121.13 -66.54 -7.72
CA LYS A 407 -121.78 -66.92 -8.99
C LYS A 407 -123.26 -66.55 -9.18
N VAL A 408 -123.92 -65.81 -8.28
CA VAL A 408 -125.37 -65.49 -8.45
C VAL A 408 -125.82 -64.07 -8.09
N ALA A 409 -125.86 -63.75 -6.80
CA ALA A 409 -127.16 -63.36 -6.24
C ALA A 409 -127.44 -61.85 -6.05
N GLY A 410 -128.34 -61.21 -6.83
CA GLY A 410 -128.79 -61.53 -8.20
C GLY A 410 -130.28 -61.35 -8.52
N GLN A 411 -130.86 -62.36 -9.19
CA GLN A 411 -132.19 -62.43 -9.81
C GLN A 411 -133.43 -62.49 -8.88
N VAL A 412 -133.55 -63.43 -7.91
CA VAL A 412 -134.59 -63.44 -6.84
C VAL A 412 -134.39 -62.19 -5.98
N GLU A 413 -134.92 -61.07 -6.50
CA GLU A 413 -134.69 -59.66 -6.19
C GLU A 413 -135.28 -58.73 -7.27
N ALA A 414 -135.55 -59.21 -8.48
CA ALA A 414 -135.81 -58.37 -9.64
C ALA A 414 -137.29 -58.25 -10.06
N ALA A 415 -138.22 -58.68 -9.19
CA ALA A 415 -139.67 -58.56 -9.42
C ALA A 415 -140.24 -57.15 -9.10
N ALA A 416 -140.80 -56.85 -7.90
CA ALA A 416 -141.33 -55.49 -7.61
C ALA A 416 -140.34 -54.33 -7.83
N ARG A 417 -139.05 -54.62 -8.00
CA ARG A 417 -138.07 -53.69 -8.57
C ARG A 417 -138.57 -52.94 -9.80
N ALA A 418 -139.37 -53.54 -10.69
CA ALA A 418 -139.92 -52.83 -11.86
C ALA A 418 -141.29 -52.16 -11.59
N ALA A 419 -141.69 -52.06 -10.32
CA ALA A 419 -143.10 -52.10 -9.96
C ALA A 419 -143.49 -51.07 -8.90
N GLY A 420 -142.58 -50.73 -8.00
CA GLY A 420 -142.46 -49.34 -7.54
C GLY A 420 -142.40 -48.37 -8.73
N VAL A 421 -141.62 -48.71 -9.77
CA VAL A 421 -141.32 -47.84 -10.93
C VAL A 421 -142.55 -47.29 -11.66
N ALA A 422 -143.66 -48.03 -11.69
CA ALA A 422 -144.91 -47.50 -12.23
C ALA A 422 -145.45 -46.35 -11.35
N ALA A 423 -145.48 -46.56 -10.03
CA ALA A 423 -145.93 -45.58 -9.05
C ALA A 423 -145.02 -44.35 -9.02
N ASP A 424 -143.72 -44.60 -9.15
CA ASP A 424 -142.66 -43.59 -9.15
C ASP A 424 -142.78 -42.64 -10.34
N ALA A 425 -142.90 -43.16 -11.58
CA ALA A 425 -142.96 -42.36 -12.81
C ALA A 425 -144.17 -41.39 -12.83
N ALA A 426 -145.28 -41.75 -12.21
CA ALA A 426 -146.46 -40.91 -12.13
C ALA A 426 -146.28 -39.67 -11.26
N LEU A 427 -145.60 -39.84 -10.12
CA LEU A 427 -145.19 -38.75 -9.23
C LEU A 427 -144.03 -37.95 -9.83
N SER A 428 -143.11 -38.64 -10.52
CA SER A 428 -141.98 -38.07 -11.27
C SER A 428 -142.44 -36.99 -12.24
N ALA A 429 -143.42 -37.25 -13.11
CA ALA A 429 -143.89 -36.22 -14.05
C ALA A 429 -144.44 -34.95 -13.37
N SER A 430 -145.05 -35.08 -12.18
CA SER A 430 -145.52 -33.92 -11.42
C SER A 430 -144.38 -33.18 -10.72
N ALA A 431 -143.37 -33.89 -10.21
CA ALA A 431 -142.13 -33.29 -9.73
C ALA A 431 -141.40 -32.52 -10.85
N ASN A 432 -141.29 -33.11 -12.04
CA ASN A 432 -140.66 -32.51 -13.23
C ASN A 432 -141.34 -31.17 -13.64
N ALA A 433 -142.63 -30.97 -13.36
CA ALA A 433 -143.31 -29.70 -13.63
C ALA A 433 -142.99 -28.60 -12.62
N ASP A 434 -142.92 -28.92 -11.33
CA ASP A 434 -142.47 -27.96 -10.31
C ASP A 434 -140.96 -27.70 -10.45
N GLU A 435 -140.15 -28.69 -10.85
CA GLU A 435 -138.75 -28.50 -11.23
C GLU A 435 -138.61 -27.51 -12.38
N ALA A 436 -139.43 -27.61 -13.43
CA ALA A 436 -139.35 -26.68 -14.57
C ALA A 436 -139.67 -25.22 -14.18
N ALA A 437 -140.58 -25.01 -13.22
CA ALA A 437 -140.87 -23.69 -12.65
C ALA A 437 -139.72 -23.18 -11.77
N ASN A 438 -139.21 -24.01 -10.86
CA ASN A 438 -138.05 -23.67 -10.02
C ASN A 438 -136.81 -23.32 -10.87
N ALA A 439 -136.56 -24.06 -11.95
CA ALA A 439 -135.49 -23.79 -12.90
C ALA A 439 -135.66 -22.47 -13.67
N ALA A 440 -136.87 -21.90 -13.75
CA ALA A 440 -137.10 -20.58 -14.32
C ALA A 440 -136.79 -19.44 -13.34
N ASP A 441 -137.22 -19.56 -12.08
CA ASP A 441 -136.86 -18.62 -11.01
C ASP A 441 -135.34 -18.62 -10.76
N GLU A 442 -134.69 -19.79 -10.78
CA GLU A 442 -133.23 -19.91 -10.79
C GLU A 442 -132.60 -19.10 -11.93
N ALA A 443 -133.10 -19.22 -13.16
CA ALA A 443 -132.56 -18.50 -14.31
C ALA A 443 -132.69 -16.97 -14.14
N GLY A 444 -133.80 -16.49 -13.56
CA GLY A 444 -133.97 -15.09 -13.17
C GLY A 444 -132.96 -14.63 -12.11
N GLY A 445 -132.74 -15.45 -11.08
CA GLY A 445 -131.74 -15.18 -10.04
C GLY A 445 -130.31 -15.07 -10.59
N TYR A 446 -129.92 -15.99 -11.49
CA TYR A 446 -128.62 -15.95 -12.15
C TYR A 446 -128.44 -14.72 -13.05
N ALA A 447 -129.50 -14.22 -13.71
CA ALA A 447 -129.44 -12.98 -14.47
C ALA A 447 -129.13 -11.75 -13.60
N GLY A 448 -129.76 -11.65 -12.42
CA GLY A 448 -129.45 -10.61 -11.44
C GLY A 448 -128.01 -10.68 -10.92
N ALA A 449 -127.51 -11.89 -10.63
CA ALA A 449 -126.14 -12.11 -10.19
C ALA A 449 -125.11 -11.67 -11.25
N ALA A 450 -125.35 -11.98 -12.53
CA ALA A 450 -124.45 -11.60 -13.62
C ALA A 450 -124.26 -10.08 -13.74
N GLY A 451 -125.32 -9.30 -13.53
CA GLY A 451 -125.26 -7.83 -13.52
C GLY A 451 -124.46 -7.25 -12.35
N ALA A 452 -124.55 -7.86 -11.16
CA ALA A 452 -123.79 -7.42 -9.98
C ALA A 452 -122.27 -7.68 -10.13
N GLU A 453 -121.89 -8.83 -10.68
CA GLU A 453 -120.48 -9.16 -10.95
C GLU A 453 -119.86 -8.22 -12.00
N ALA A 454 -120.62 -7.81 -13.02
CA ALA A 454 -120.16 -6.86 -14.03
C ALA A 454 -119.81 -5.48 -13.45
N ALA A 455 -120.53 -5.02 -12.43
CA ALA A 455 -120.20 -3.80 -11.69
C ALA A 455 -118.90 -3.94 -10.88
N GLN A 456 -118.68 -5.09 -10.23
CA GLN A 456 -117.45 -5.36 -9.49
C GLN A 456 -116.21 -5.38 -10.39
N ALA A 457 -116.30 -6.00 -11.57
CA ALA A 457 -115.20 -6.09 -12.52
C ALA A 457 -114.64 -4.70 -12.91
N LYS A 458 -115.51 -3.69 -13.06
CA LYS A 458 -115.15 -2.30 -13.35
C LYS A 458 -114.38 -1.63 -12.22
N ALA A 459 -114.77 -1.88 -10.96
CA ALA A 459 -114.07 -1.33 -9.79
C ALA A 459 -112.64 -1.89 -9.66
N TRP A 460 -112.48 -3.20 -9.91
CA TRP A 460 -111.15 -3.84 -9.90
C TRP A 460 -110.23 -3.31 -11.01
N ALA A 461 -110.74 -3.03 -12.21
CA ALA A 461 -109.96 -2.41 -13.29
C ALA A 461 -109.43 -1.00 -12.95
N ALA A 462 -110.17 -0.21 -12.17
CA ALA A 462 -109.71 1.10 -11.71
C ALA A 462 -108.58 0.99 -10.67
N ASN A 463 -108.63 -0.04 -9.80
CA ASN A 463 -107.56 -0.31 -8.82
C ASN A 463 -106.26 -0.71 -9.53
N ALA A 464 -106.32 -1.64 -10.50
CA ALA A 464 -105.14 -2.11 -11.25
C ALA A 464 -104.35 -0.94 -11.88
N ARG A 465 -105.06 0.02 -12.51
CA ARG A 465 -104.48 1.23 -13.11
C ARG A 465 -103.78 2.17 -12.12
N THR A 466 -104.16 2.13 -10.86
CA THR A 466 -103.51 2.92 -9.80
C THR A 466 -102.21 2.26 -9.38
N GLN A 467 -102.23 0.95 -9.16
CA GLN A 467 -101.05 0.16 -8.77
C GLN A 467 -99.97 0.16 -9.86
N ALA A 468 -100.35 0.13 -11.15
CA ALA A 468 -99.42 0.27 -12.27
C ALA A 468 -98.56 1.55 -12.19
N ARG A 469 -99.17 2.69 -11.84
CA ARG A 469 -98.47 3.99 -11.71
C ARG A 469 -97.51 4.03 -10.53
N GLU A 470 -97.89 3.43 -9.40
CA GLU A 470 -97.02 3.28 -8.23
C GLU A 470 -95.80 2.40 -8.57
N SER A 471 -96.01 1.27 -9.28
CA SER A 471 -94.92 0.42 -9.77
C SER A 471 -93.96 1.18 -10.67
N ARG A 472 -94.48 2.00 -11.59
CA ARG A 472 -93.65 2.84 -12.49
C ARG A 472 -92.84 3.90 -11.75
N ARG A 473 -93.36 4.50 -10.67
CA ARG A 473 -92.60 5.44 -9.83
C ARG A 473 -91.43 4.74 -9.12
N ALA A 474 -91.69 3.56 -8.56
CA ALA A 474 -90.66 2.76 -7.87
C ALA A 474 -89.55 2.29 -8.85
N ALA A 475 -89.89 1.94 -10.08
CA ALA A 475 -88.92 1.61 -11.12
C ALA A 475 -87.95 2.75 -11.47
N VAL A 476 -88.44 3.99 -11.54
CA VAL A 476 -87.58 5.18 -11.75
C VAL A 476 -86.61 5.38 -10.59
N ALA A 477 -87.09 5.28 -9.34
CA ALA A 477 -86.23 5.39 -8.16
C ALA A 477 -85.13 4.31 -8.13
N ALA A 478 -85.46 3.06 -8.50
CA ALA A 478 -84.49 1.97 -8.59
C ALA A 478 -83.39 2.25 -9.64
N ARG A 479 -83.76 2.83 -10.79
CA ARG A 479 -82.82 3.21 -11.86
C ARG A 479 -81.89 4.33 -11.43
N ASP A 480 -82.41 5.37 -10.78
CA ASP A 480 -81.62 6.55 -10.44
C ASP A 480 -80.58 6.23 -9.34
N LEU A 481 -80.96 5.39 -8.37
CA LEU A 481 -80.04 4.78 -7.40
C LEU A 481 -78.99 3.85 -8.04
N ALA A 482 -79.30 3.21 -9.17
CA ALA A 482 -78.30 2.43 -9.92
C ALA A 482 -77.28 3.33 -10.63
N TYR A 483 -77.65 4.53 -11.07
CA TYR A 483 -76.70 5.53 -11.59
C TYR A 483 -75.79 6.09 -10.47
N GLU A 484 -76.32 6.35 -9.28
CA GLU A 484 -75.50 6.72 -8.12
C GLU A 484 -74.46 5.64 -7.78
N ALA A 485 -74.89 4.37 -7.75
CA ALA A 485 -74.00 3.25 -7.46
C ALA A 485 -72.89 3.12 -8.52
N ALA A 486 -73.21 3.33 -9.80
CA ALA A 486 -72.23 3.34 -10.89
C ALA A 486 -71.25 4.53 -10.80
N GLY A 487 -71.74 5.73 -10.44
CA GLY A 487 -70.89 6.90 -10.20
C GLY A 487 -69.91 6.68 -9.05
N ALA A 488 -70.40 6.16 -7.92
CA ALA A 488 -69.58 5.78 -6.78
C ALA A 488 -68.55 4.68 -7.13
N ALA A 489 -68.91 3.69 -7.96
CA ALA A 489 -67.94 2.72 -8.47
C ALA A 489 -66.83 3.35 -9.32
N GLY A 490 -67.17 4.34 -10.17
CA GLY A 490 -66.20 5.12 -10.94
C GLY A 490 -65.22 5.90 -10.07
N GLU A 491 -65.71 6.56 -9.03
CA GLU A 491 -64.87 7.29 -8.05
C GLU A 491 -64.01 6.34 -7.19
N ALA A 492 -64.55 5.18 -6.79
CA ALA A 492 -63.77 4.15 -6.10
C ALA A 492 -62.62 3.63 -6.97
N ARG A 493 -62.86 3.42 -8.27
CA ARG A 493 -61.84 3.02 -9.24
C ARG A 493 -60.78 4.10 -9.46
N GLN A 494 -61.16 5.38 -9.58
CA GLN A 494 -60.21 6.50 -9.66
C GLN A 494 -59.31 6.57 -8.42
N ALA A 495 -59.88 6.45 -7.22
CA ALA A 495 -59.13 6.38 -5.97
C ALA A 495 -58.18 5.17 -5.92
N ALA A 496 -58.60 4.00 -6.43
CA ALA A 496 -57.74 2.83 -6.53
C ALA A 496 -56.57 2.99 -7.51
N HIS A 497 -56.76 3.68 -8.64
CA HIS A 497 -55.66 4.03 -9.56
C HIS A 497 -54.68 5.01 -8.90
N SER A 498 -55.19 6.07 -8.27
CA SER A 498 -54.39 7.06 -7.53
C SER A 498 -53.55 6.41 -6.42
N ALA A 499 -54.15 5.52 -5.62
CA ALA A 499 -53.44 4.74 -4.61
C ALA A 499 -52.33 3.85 -5.21
N ALA A 500 -52.58 3.23 -6.37
CA ALA A 500 -51.60 2.39 -7.06
C ALA A 500 -50.43 3.21 -7.66
N ASP A 501 -50.68 4.42 -8.15
CA ASP A 501 -49.62 5.30 -8.67
C ASP A 501 -48.79 5.92 -7.53
N HIS A 502 -49.41 6.29 -6.41
CA HIS A 502 -48.70 6.63 -5.18
C HIS A 502 -47.83 5.45 -4.67
N ALA A 503 -48.35 4.21 -4.70
CA ALA A 503 -47.54 3.02 -4.35
C ALA A 503 -46.35 2.79 -5.30
N LYS A 504 -46.49 3.05 -6.61
CA LYS A 504 -45.36 3.00 -7.57
C LYS A 504 -44.31 4.07 -7.25
N GLN A 505 -44.74 5.29 -6.92
CA GLN A 505 -43.85 6.40 -6.58
C GLN A 505 -43.12 6.15 -5.26
N ALA A 506 -43.81 5.62 -4.24
CA ALA A 506 -43.19 5.18 -2.99
C ALA A 506 -42.12 4.11 -3.23
N ALA A 507 -42.41 3.10 -4.06
CA ALA A 507 -41.45 2.06 -4.43
C ALA A 507 -40.28 2.59 -5.28
N ALA A 508 -40.49 3.60 -6.14
CA ALA A 508 -39.43 4.24 -6.91
C ALA A 508 -38.50 5.09 -6.02
N ALA A 509 -39.06 5.80 -5.03
CA ALA A 509 -38.27 6.52 -4.03
C ALA A 509 -37.50 5.55 -3.12
N ALA A 510 -38.11 4.42 -2.72
CA ALA A 510 -37.41 3.37 -1.97
C ALA A 510 -36.23 2.76 -2.72
N ARG A 511 -36.33 2.58 -4.05
CA ARG A 511 -35.20 2.14 -4.88
C ARG A 511 -34.07 3.17 -4.92
N ARG A 512 -34.36 4.44 -5.19
CA ARG A 512 -33.33 5.50 -5.15
C ARG A 512 -32.69 5.67 -3.77
N ALA A 513 -33.46 5.51 -2.69
CA ALA A 513 -32.90 5.51 -1.34
C ALA A 513 -31.91 4.35 -1.12
N ALA A 514 -32.16 3.17 -1.70
CA ALA A 514 -31.23 2.04 -1.68
C ALA A 514 -30.02 2.25 -2.61
N GLU A 515 -30.20 2.83 -3.79
CA GLU A 515 -29.13 3.23 -4.72
C GLU A 515 -28.17 4.21 -4.03
N HIS A 516 -28.69 5.28 -3.43
CA HIS A 516 -27.92 6.24 -2.64
C HIS A 516 -27.30 5.63 -1.36
N ALA A 517 -27.90 4.60 -0.76
CA ALA A 517 -27.23 3.84 0.31
C ALA A 517 -26.04 3.02 -0.21
N GLY A 518 -26.12 2.49 -1.42
CA GLY A 518 -25.00 1.87 -2.14
C GLY A 518 -23.88 2.88 -2.43
N GLU A 519 -24.22 4.03 -3.02
CA GLU A 519 -23.27 5.13 -3.26
C GLU A 519 -22.57 5.59 -1.97
N ALA A 520 -23.31 5.75 -0.87
CA ALA A 520 -22.76 6.13 0.42
C ALA A 520 -21.77 5.09 0.95
N THR A 521 -22.10 3.80 0.79
CA THR A 521 -21.24 2.68 1.21
C THR A 521 -19.96 2.62 0.39
N THR A 522 -20.04 2.75 -0.94
CA THR A 522 -18.87 2.79 -1.83
C THR A 522 -17.97 3.98 -1.52
N ALA A 523 -18.53 5.18 -1.37
CA ALA A 523 -17.77 6.38 -1.03
C ALA A 523 -17.15 6.31 0.37
N ALA A 524 -17.77 5.61 1.33
CA ALA A 524 -17.18 5.37 2.65
C ALA A 524 -16.02 4.35 2.61
N LYS A 525 -16.10 3.33 1.77
CA LYS A 525 -15.00 2.40 1.47
C LYS A 525 -13.80 3.14 0.85
N GLU A 526 -14.02 3.90 -0.22
CA GLU A 526 -13.00 4.76 -0.85
C GLU A 526 -12.36 5.73 0.16
N THR A 527 -13.16 6.34 1.03
CA THR A 527 -12.65 7.22 2.10
C THR A 527 -11.71 6.48 3.04
N SER A 528 -12.05 5.24 3.40
CA SER A 528 -11.27 4.39 4.31
C SER A 528 -9.97 3.88 3.66
N GLU A 529 -10.00 3.60 2.36
CA GLU A 529 -8.83 3.25 1.53
C GLU A 529 -7.88 4.45 1.42
N HIS A 530 -8.39 5.64 1.09
CA HIS A 530 -7.61 6.88 1.07
C HIS A 530 -7.03 7.23 2.45
N ALA A 531 -7.76 7.03 3.54
CA ALA A 531 -7.23 7.22 4.89
C ALA A 531 -6.10 6.23 5.22
N THR A 532 -6.22 4.98 4.77
CA THR A 532 -5.18 3.95 4.92
C THR A 532 -3.92 4.31 4.12
N ALA A 533 -4.08 4.74 2.87
CA ALA A 533 -2.98 5.22 2.02
C ALA A 533 -2.31 6.49 2.60
N ALA A 534 -3.09 7.41 3.17
CA ALA A 534 -2.57 8.59 3.86
C ALA A 534 -1.71 8.20 5.07
N LYS A 535 -2.15 7.21 5.87
CA LYS A 535 -1.36 6.68 6.99
C LYS A 535 -0.08 6.02 6.52
N GLN A 536 -0.14 5.12 5.54
CA GLN A 536 1.07 4.45 4.99
C GLN A 536 2.11 5.46 4.46
N ALA A 537 1.66 6.55 3.85
CA ALA A 537 2.54 7.62 3.39
C ALA A 537 3.12 8.45 4.55
N ALA A 538 2.33 8.73 5.59
CA ALA A 538 2.81 9.39 6.81
C ALA A 538 3.81 8.54 7.61
N ASP A 539 3.60 7.23 7.67
CA ASP A 539 4.52 6.27 8.28
C ASP A 539 5.85 6.24 7.48
N LYS A 540 5.80 6.11 6.15
CA LYS A 540 6.98 6.20 5.28
C LYS A 540 7.78 7.50 5.48
N ALA A 541 7.10 8.64 5.64
CA ALA A 541 7.77 9.90 5.93
C ALA A 541 8.45 9.90 7.31
N SER A 542 7.84 9.23 8.29
CA SER A 542 8.39 9.06 9.65
C SER A 542 9.60 8.12 9.65
N ASP A 543 9.55 7.04 8.90
CA ASP A 543 10.63 6.06 8.74
C ASP A 543 11.84 6.64 8.00
N ALA A 544 11.63 7.46 6.97
CA ALA A 544 12.71 8.18 6.28
C ALA A 544 13.45 9.13 7.24
N VAL A 545 12.72 9.87 8.09
CA VAL A 545 13.29 10.72 9.14
C VAL A 545 14.03 9.90 10.21
N ALA A 546 13.46 8.78 10.66
CA ALA A 546 14.11 7.88 11.61
C ALA A 546 15.40 7.25 11.03
N THR A 547 15.42 6.96 9.73
CA THR A 547 16.58 6.44 9.01
C THR A 547 17.65 7.53 8.85
N ALA A 548 17.27 8.77 8.52
CA ALA A 548 18.21 9.89 8.41
C ALA A 548 18.91 10.18 9.75
N LYS A 549 18.17 10.09 10.87
CA LYS A 549 18.75 10.15 12.22
C LYS A 549 19.76 9.03 12.47
N LYS A 550 19.41 7.77 12.17
CA LYS A 550 20.33 6.62 12.30
C LYS A 550 21.61 6.80 11.46
N VAL A 551 21.50 7.32 10.23
CA VAL A 551 22.66 7.60 9.37
C VAL A 551 23.57 8.66 9.99
N HIS A 552 23.01 9.76 10.50
CA HIS A 552 23.75 10.80 11.20
C HIS A 552 24.42 10.30 12.49
N ASP A 553 23.66 9.58 13.34
CA ASP A 553 24.14 9.00 14.59
C ASP A 553 25.29 7.99 14.37
N VAL A 554 25.31 7.29 13.22
CA VAL A 554 26.38 6.37 12.84
C VAL A 554 27.58 7.14 12.27
N ALA A 555 27.37 8.13 11.40
CA ALA A 555 28.45 8.95 10.84
C ALA A 555 29.25 9.67 11.95
N VAL A 556 28.55 10.33 12.89
CA VAL A 556 29.17 11.01 14.04
C VAL A 556 29.96 10.03 14.93
N LYS A 557 29.50 8.79 15.11
CA LYS A 557 30.23 7.75 15.85
C LYS A 557 31.48 7.29 15.10
N ILE A 558 31.41 7.09 13.78
CA ILE A 558 32.54 6.67 12.96
C ILE A 558 33.65 7.73 13.00
N GLU A 559 33.31 9.01 12.85
CA GLU A 559 34.29 10.10 12.94
C GLU A 559 34.89 10.23 14.36
N ALA A 560 34.10 9.99 15.42
CA ALA A 560 34.61 10.00 16.78
C ALA A 560 35.58 8.86 17.09
N GLU A 561 35.35 7.64 16.57
CA GLU A 561 36.30 6.52 16.73
C GLU A 561 37.53 6.65 15.82
N GLU A 562 37.39 7.20 14.60
CA GLU A 562 38.53 7.53 13.74
C GLU A 562 39.45 8.56 14.40
N LEU A 563 38.89 9.65 14.94
CA LEU A 563 39.65 10.66 15.68
C LEU A 563 40.38 10.07 16.89
N LYS A 564 39.76 9.16 17.66
CA LYS A 564 40.42 8.44 18.75
C LYS A 564 41.58 7.59 18.26
N ALA A 565 41.40 6.81 17.20
CA ALA A 565 42.43 5.96 16.62
C ALA A 565 43.62 6.80 16.11
N ARG A 566 43.35 7.89 15.39
CA ARG A 566 44.36 8.85 14.94
C ARG A 566 45.09 9.51 16.12
N THR A 567 44.38 9.84 17.19
CA THR A 567 44.97 10.38 18.43
C THR A 567 45.94 9.40 19.07
N ALA A 568 45.57 8.12 19.20
CA ALA A 568 46.42 7.09 19.78
C ALA A 568 47.69 6.85 18.93
N ALA A 569 47.55 6.73 17.60
CA ALA A 569 48.69 6.57 16.70
C ALA A 569 49.64 7.79 16.71
N GLY A 570 49.07 9.00 16.82
CA GLY A 570 49.85 10.24 16.97
C GLY A 570 50.66 10.28 18.27
N ILE A 571 50.07 9.87 19.40
CA ILE A 571 50.75 9.82 20.71
C ILE A 571 51.94 8.85 20.68
N GLU A 572 51.76 7.63 20.16
CA GLU A 572 52.86 6.65 20.12
C GLU A 572 53.98 7.08 19.16
N THR A 573 53.64 7.77 18.06
CA THR A 573 54.63 8.40 17.16
C THR A 573 55.42 9.49 17.89
N ALA A 574 54.72 10.40 18.58
CA ALA A 574 55.30 11.51 19.31
C ALA A 574 56.23 11.03 20.46
N ARG A 575 55.83 9.97 21.18
CA ARG A 575 56.64 9.28 22.19
C ARG A 575 57.88 8.60 21.61
N ALA A 576 57.78 8.01 20.42
CA ALA A 576 58.91 7.37 19.75
C ALA A 576 59.96 8.41 19.30
N GLU A 577 59.53 9.54 18.74
CA GLU A 577 60.40 10.66 18.36
C GLU A 577 61.10 11.28 19.59
N LYS A 578 60.34 11.52 20.67
CA LYS A 578 60.89 11.94 21.97
C LYS A 578 61.92 10.94 22.50
N LYS A 579 61.56 9.65 22.48
CA LYS A 579 62.41 8.46 22.72
C LYS A 579 63.78 8.58 22.06
N ALA A 580 63.79 8.86 20.75
CA ALA A 580 65.01 8.98 19.96
C ALA A 580 65.82 10.23 20.35
N GLN A 581 65.18 11.38 20.55
CA GLN A 581 65.88 12.62 20.94
C GLN A 581 66.55 12.51 22.31
N GLU A 582 65.85 11.96 23.31
CA GLU A 582 66.39 11.74 24.66
C GLU A 582 67.62 10.79 24.63
N LEU A 583 67.61 9.78 23.75
CA LEU A 583 68.73 8.86 23.57
C LEU A 583 69.97 9.54 22.97
N GLU A 584 69.81 10.45 21.99
CA GLU A 584 70.95 11.18 21.41
C GLU A 584 71.55 12.20 22.38
N VAL A 585 70.73 12.87 23.19
CA VAL A 585 71.22 13.76 24.27
C VAL A 585 72.01 12.96 25.31
N ALA A 586 71.46 11.83 25.78
CA ALA A 586 72.13 10.99 26.77
C ALA A 586 73.50 10.45 26.28
N LYS A 587 73.65 10.13 24.99
CA LYS A 587 74.94 9.76 24.39
C LYS A 587 75.94 10.91 24.43
N ALA A 588 75.51 12.12 24.11
CA ALA A 588 76.36 13.31 24.12
C ALA A 588 76.84 13.64 25.55
N ASP A 589 75.93 13.59 26.53
CA ASP A 589 76.24 13.79 27.95
C ASP A 589 77.18 12.71 28.50
N GLN A 590 76.97 11.45 28.13
CA GLN A 590 77.87 10.36 28.52
C GLN A 590 79.28 10.54 27.95
N ALA A 591 79.41 10.98 26.69
CA ALA A 591 80.70 11.29 26.08
C ALA A 591 81.38 12.48 26.78
N ALA A 592 80.63 13.55 27.06
CA ALA A 592 81.13 14.74 27.75
C ALA A 592 81.55 14.45 29.20
N LYS A 593 80.84 13.57 29.91
CA LYS A 593 81.23 13.09 31.23
C LYS A 593 82.50 12.24 31.16
N THR A 594 82.55 11.26 30.25
CA THR A 594 83.71 10.36 30.09
C THR A 594 85.00 11.15 29.84
N ALA A 595 84.93 12.23 29.04
CA ALA A 595 86.07 13.11 28.82
C ALA A 595 86.56 13.84 30.09
N LYS A 596 85.64 14.27 30.98
CA LYS A 596 85.98 14.89 32.27
C LYS A 596 86.60 13.89 33.25
N ASP A 597 86.00 12.70 33.36
CA ASP A 597 86.45 11.66 34.28
C ASP A 597 87.89 11.20 33.94
N LEU A 598 88.23 11.08 32.65
CA LEU A 598 89.59 10.79 32.18
C LEU A 598 90.60 11.93 32.44
N ASP A 599 90.17 13.19 32.42
CA ASP A 599 91.02 14.35 32.68
C ASP A 599 91.37 14.48 34.18
N ALA A 600 90.40 14.18 35.04
CA ALA A 600 90.61 14.06 36.49
C ALA A 600 91.55 12.89 36.83
N GLU A 601 91.37 11.72 36.19
CA GLU A 601 92.26 10.57 36.36
C GLU A 601 93.70 10.86 35.90
N ALA A 602 93.87 11.55 34.77
CA ALA A 602 95.19 11.99 34.32
C ALA A 602 95.86 12.92 35.33
N THR A 603 95.09 13.80 35.98
CA THR A 603 95.60 14.70 37.02
C THR A 603 96.02 13.93 38.28
N ARG A 604 95.17 12.99 38.77
CA ARG A 604 95.48 12.12 39.91
C ARG A 604 96.77 11.31 39.68
N LEU A 605 96.97 10.79 38.46
CA LEU A 605 98.15 10.00 38.11
C LEU A 605 99.43 10.85 38.02
N VAL A 606 99.35 12.16 37.76
CA VAL A 606 100.50 13.09 37.91
C VAL A 606 100.87 13.25 39.39
N ASP A 607 99.88 13.54 40.25
CA ASP A 607 100.10 13.72 41.69
C ASP A 607 100.63 12.44 42.38
N GLU A 608 100.25 11.27 41.85
CA GLU A 608 100.75 9.96 42.29
C GLU A 608 102.12 9.57 41.72
N ALA A 609 102.57 10.19 40.63
CA ALA A 609 103.89 9.98 40.04
C ALA A 609 104.95 10.93 40.64
N LEU A 610 104.55 12.15 41.00
CA LEU A 610 105.42 13.19 41.56
C LEU A 610 105.49 13.17 43.10
N ARG A 611 104.90 12.17 43.76
CA ARG A 611 104.90 12.06 45.22
C ARG A 611 106.32 11.80 45.75
N PRO A 612 106.77 12.50 46.81
CA PRO A 612 108.07 12.24 47.42
C PRO A 612 108.22 10.77 47.86
N GLY A 613 109.27 10.10 47.38
CA GLY A 613 109.55 8.70 47.69
C GLY A 613 108.92 7.66 46.75
N THR A 614 108.18 8.07 45.71
CA THR A 614 107.79 7.16 44.61
C THR A 614 109.03 6.69 43.84
N ASP A 615 109.04 5.41 43.47
CA ASP A 615 110.16 4.80 42.76
C ASP A 615 110.35 5.37 41.33
N ALA A 616 111.58 5.29 40.82
CA ALA A 616 111.95 5.82 39.51
C ALA A 616 111.26 5.09 38.35
N GLU A 617 111.03 3.79 38.42
CA GLU A 617 110.28 3.03 37.40
C GLU A 617 108.76 3.23 37.57
N GLU A 618 108.26 3.27 38.81
CA GLU A 618 106.85 3.50 39.10
C GLU A 618 106.37 4.88 38.59
N MET A 619 107.16 5.94 38.84
CA MET A 619 106.91 7.29 38.31
C MET A 619 106.81 7.28 36.78
N ILE A 620 107.70 6.56 36.10
CA ILE A 620 107.74 6.47 34.64
C ILE A 620 106.53 5.69 34.11
N ALA A 621 106.17 4.57 34.72
CA ALA A 621 104.99 3.79 34.35
C ALA A 621 103.69 4.60 34.51
N LYS A 622 103.58 5.41 35.57
CA LYS A 622 102.47 6.37 35.74
C LYS A 622 102.54 7.49 34.69
N GLY A 623 103.71 8.05 34.41
CA GLY A 623 103.91 9.06 33.36
C GLY A 623 103.47 8.59 31.98
N ARG A 624 103.82 7.36 31.59
CA ARG A 624 103.37 6.74 30.33
C ARG A 624 101.83 6.63 30.28
N LYS A 625 101.16 6.29 31.39
CA LYS A 625 99.69 6.31 31.50
C LYS A 625 99.10 7.73 31.39
N VAL A 626 99.65 8.72 32.11
CA VAL A 626 99.26 10.14 32.02
C VAL A 626 99.34 10.62 30.58
N ALA A 627 100.45 10.35 29.90
CA ALA A 627 100.65 10.78 28.52
C ALA A 627 99.63 10.12 27.57
N VAL A 628 99.36 8.81 27.68
CA VAL A 628 98.33 8.15 26.85
C VAL A 628 96.91 8.65 27.17
N LEU A 629 96.61 9.03 28.42
CA LEU A 629 95.35 9.73 28.74
C LEU A 629 95.31 11.14 28.11
N ALA A 630 96.43 11.87 28.13
CA ALA A 630 96.54 13.18 27.50
C ALA A 630 96.39 13.12 25.98
N LEU A 631 96.86 12.05 25.32
CA LEU A 631 96.60 11.77 23.90
C LEU A 631 95.10 11.72 23.57
N LYS A 632 94.26 11.26 24.51
CA LYS A 632 92.81 11.15 24.35
C LYS A 632 92.02 12.40 24.73
N THR A 633 92.53 13.23 25.63
CA THR A 633 91.75 14.24 26.36
C THR A 633 92.20 15.69 26.14
N ARG A 634 93.51 15.94 25.95
CA ARG A 634 94.07 17.29 25.82
C ARG A 634 93.95 17.80 24.38
N GLY A 635 94.26 19.09 24.17
CA GLY A 635 94.24 19.71 22.84
C GLY A 635 95.48 19.37 22.02
N SER A 636 95.67 20.06 20.90
CA SER A 636 96.77 19.81 19.95
C SER A 636 98.15 19.91 20.60
N TRP A 637 98.37 20.86 21.51
CA TRP A 637 99.64 21.02 22.20
C TRP A 637 99.83 19.96 23.29
N GLY A 638 98.81 19.74 24.13
CA GLY A 638 98.85 18.71 25.18
C GLY A 638 99.05 17.29 24.62
N GLN A 639 98.42 17.00 23.48
CA GLN A 639 98.69 15.77 22.73
C GLN A 639 100.11 15.75 22.17
N SER A 640 100.60 16.83 21.55
CA SER A 640 101.96 16.88 20.99
C SER A 640 103.02 16.62 22.06
N ALA A 641 102.96 17.31 23.21
CA ALA A 641 103.88 17.07 24.32
C ALA A 641 103.79 15.64 24.88
N ALA A 642 102.59 15.06 24.96
CA ALA A 642 102.42 13.66 25.33
C ALA A 642 103.05 12.68 24.32
N LYS A 643 102.98 12.97 23.01
CA LYS A 643 103.64 12.19 21.96
C LYS A 643 105.16 12.26 22.11
N SER A 644 105.72 13.45 22.28
CA SER A 644 107.17 13.64 22.50
C SER A 644 107.65 12.96 23.79
N ALA A 645 106.85 12.99 24.86
CA ALA A 645 107.17 12.30 26.11
C ALA A 645 107.18 10.76 25.95
N LEU A 646 106.18 10.19 25.28
CA LEU A 646 106.07 8.76 25.03
C LEU A 646 107.10 8.23 24.03
N ALA A 647 107.52 9.05 23.07
CA ALA A 647 108.57 8.75 22.10
C ALA A 647 109.99 8.96 22.66
N GLY A 648 110.13 9.73 23.74
CA GLY A 648 111.41 10.10 24.34
C GLY A 648 112.00 9.04 25.28
N SER A 649 113.06 9.47 25.96
CA SER A 649 113.67 8.71 27.06
C SER A 649 112.88 8.86 28.36
N ASP A 650 113.20 8.08 29.38
CA ASP A 650 112.58 8.23 30.70
C ASP A 650 112.84 9.61 31.32
N GLU A 651 113.98 10.26 31.07
CA GLU A 651 114.19 11.65 31.50
C GLU A 651 113.27 12.63 30.76
N SER A 652 112.93 12.35 29.50
CA SER A 652 111.92 13.10 28.74
C SER A 652 110.54 12.95 29.39
N MET A 653 110.19 11.77 29.91
CA MET A 653 108.96 11.53 30.66
C MET A 653 108.97 12.21 32.04
N ARG A 654 110.10 12.26 32.75
CA ARG A 654 110.25 13.04 34.01
C ARG A 654 110.05 14.53 33.77
N SER A 655 110.63 15.08 32.71
CA SER A 655 110.45 16.48 32.30
C SER A 655 109.01 16.79 31.91
N TYR A 656 108.37 15.89 31.16
CA TYR A 656 106.95 15.99 30.81
C TYR A 656 106.05 16.03 32.04
N LEU A 657 106.22 15.08 32.98
CA LEU A 657 105.48 15.04 34.25
C LEU A 657 105.70 16.29 35.10
N ARG A 658 106.95 16.74 35.25
CA ARG A 658 107.31 17.86 36.13
C ARG A 658 106.76 19.21 35.65
N SER A 659 106.72 19.45 34.33
CA SER A 659 106.27 20.75 33.78
C SER A 659 105.76 20.72 32.34
N GLY A 660 106.20 19.78 31.50
CA GLY A 660 105.86 19.77 30.08
C GLY A 660 104.37 19.68 29.78
N TRP A 661 103.59 18.91 30.56
CA TRP A 661 102.13 18.85 30.39
C TRP A 661 101.42 20.17 30.72
N GLN A 662 101.95 20.95 31.67
CA GLN A 662 101.39 22.24 32.07
C GLN A 662 101.67 23.32 31.03
N GLN A 663 102.89 23.35 30.49
CA GLN A 663 103.27 24.24 29.39
C GLN A 663 102.41 23.98 28.14
N ALA A 664 102.23 22.71 27.79
CA ALA A 664 101.38 22.32 26.67
C ALA A 664 99.90 22.67 26.87
N ALA A 665 99.38 22.56 28.10
CA ALA A 665 98.04 23.00 28.45
C ALA A 665 97.86 24.53 28.36
N ALA A 666 98.91 25.31 28.64
CA ALA A 666 98.89 26.77 28.47
C ALA A 666 98.80 27.18 26.99
N GLU A 667 99.50 26.50 26.09
CA GLU A 667 99.43 26.78 24.65
C GLU A 667 98.11 26.28 24.02
N ASP A 668 97.53 25.19 24.51
CA ASP A 668 96.15 24.79 24.19
C ASP A 668 95.10 25.82 24.65
N GLN A 669 95.40 26.61 25.69
CA GLN A 669 94.58 27.73 26.12
C GLN A 669 94.83 28.98 25.26
N ARG A 670 96.08 29.32 24.94
CA ARG A 670 96.44 30.41 24.03
C ARG A 670 95.73 30.28 22.68
N ALA A 671 95.82 29.10 22.05
CA ALA A 671 95.17 28.80 20.76
C ALA A 671 93.63 28.89 20.80
N ARG A 672 92.99 28.67 21.97
CA ARG A 672 91.54 28.90 22.15
C ARG A 672 91.20 30.39 22.18
N VAL A 673 92.05 31.21 22.82
CA VAL A 673 91.86 32.67 22.85
C VAL A 673 92.13 33.29 21.48
N GLU A 674 93.09 32.80 20.70
CA GLU A 674 93.31 33.21 19.30
C GLU A 674 92.07 32.98 18.43
N ARG A 675 91.40 31.83 18.62
CA ARG A 675 90.13 31.54 17.95
C ARG A 675 89.01 32.49 18.39
N LEU A 676 88.89 32.80 19.69
CA LEU A 676 87.91 33.76 20.18
C LEU A 676 88.17 35.19 19.66
N ALA A 677 89.44 35.60 19.55
CA ALA A 677 89.85 36.89 19.01
C ALA A 677 89.46 37.04 17.52
N SER A 678 89.54 35.95 16.75
CA SER A 678 89.30 35.95 15.30
C SER A 678 87.87 35.59 14.89
N THR A 679 87.14 34.74 15.64
CA THR A 679 85.84 34.18 15.19
C THR A 679 84.68 34.31 16.18
N SER A 680 84.82 35.00 17.32
CA SER A 680 83.65 35.26 18.19
C SER A 680 82.71 36.27 17.53
N ASP A 681 81.39 36.01 17.54
CA ASP A 681 80.40 36.98 17.06
C ASP A 681 80.34 38.25 17.93
N VAL A 682 80.65 38.13 19.24
CA VAL A 682 80.60 39.25 20.20
C VAL A 682 81.89 40.06 20.13
N GLU A 683 81.77 41.32 19.74
CA GLU A 683 82.91 42.24 19.51
C GLU A 683 83.73 42.52 20.78
N ASN A 684 83.06 42.67 21.92
CA ASN A 684 83.70 42.80 23.23
C ASN A 684 84.59 41.60 23.55
N VAL A 685 84.16 40.38 23.22
CA VAL A 685 84.92 39.13 23.42
C VAL A 685 86.10 39.05 22.47
N ARG A 686 85.94 39.38 21.17
CA ARG A 686 87.06 39.43 20.21
C ARG A 686 88.16 40.38 20.71
N THR A 687 87.77 41.56 21.16
CA THR A 687 88.67 42.64 21.59
C THR A 687 89.41 42.25 22.87
N ALA A 688 88.70 41.70 23.86
CA ALA A 688 89.30 41.27 25.12
C ALA A 688 90.19 40.01 24.95
N ALA A 689 89.85 39.10 24.04
CA ALA A 689 90.70 37.97 23.67
C ALA A 689 92.03 38.46 23.06
N ALA A 690 91.97 39.40 22.12
CA ALA A 690 93.16 40.03 21.52
C ALA A 690 94.02 40.82 22.54
N ALA A 691 93.43 41.25 23.66
CA ALA A 691 94.17 41.82 24.79
C ALA A 691 94.81 40.73 25.66
N ALA A 692 94.06 39.69 26.04
CA ALA A 692 94.53 38.60 26.90
C ALA A 692 95.73 37.84 26.31
N LEU A 693 95.81 37.71 24.98
CA LEU A 693 96.94 37.07 24.29
C LEU A 693 98.29 37.77 24.49
N LYS A 694 98.29 39.05 24.87
CA LYS A 694 99.50 39.81 25.20
C LYS A 694 100.02 39.50 26.62
N GLY A 695 99.26 38.73 27.38
CA GLY A 695 99.57 38.33 28.74
C GLY A 695 100.24 36.96 28.88
N ASP A 696 100.48 36.59 30.13
CA ASP A 696 100.99 35.29 30.52
C ASP A 696 99.92 34.18 30.48
N ALA A 697 100.35 32.93 30.74
CA ALA A 697 99.46 31.77 30.76
C ALA A 697 98.32 31.89 31.79
N LYS A 698 98.55 32.54 32.93
CA LYS A 698 97.53 32.74 33.98
C LYS A 698 96.48 33.73 33.49
N GLN A 699 96.88 34.84 32.89
CA GLN A 699 95.98 35.85 32.33
C GLN A 699 95.11 35.29 31.20
N ILE A 700 95.67 34.42 30.37
CA ILE A 700 94.95 33.67 29.32
C ILE A 700 93.94 32.68 29.93
N SER A 701 94.32 31.96 31.00
CA SER A 701 93.43 31.04 31.72
C SER A 701 92.29 31.77 32.45
N GLU A 702 92.60 32.91 33.07
CA GLU A 702 91.65 33.79 33.75
C GLU A 702 90.67 34.43 32.76
N PHE A 703 91.14 34.80 31.56
CA PHE A 703 90.28 35.21 30.46
C PHE A 703 89.34 34.07 30.01
N LEU A 704 89.84 32.85 29.76
CA LEU A 704 88.99 31.74 29.33
C LEU A 704 87.97 31.31 30.39
N SER A 705 88.34 31.34 31.68
CA SER A 705 87.46 30.94 32.77
C SER A 705 86.41 31.99 33.12
N THR A 706 86.75 33.28 33.10
CA THR A 706 85.85 34.35 33.56
C THR A 706 85.87 35.60 32.66
N GLY A 707 87.04 36.08 32.23
CA GLY A 707 87.18 37.37 31.54
C GLY A 707 86.41 37.46 30.21
N GLN A 708 86.41 36.39 29.41
CA GLN A 708 85.66 36.32 28.14
C GLN A 708 84.16 36.47 28.34
N TYR A 709 83.65 35.99 29.48
CA TYR A 709 82.25 36.13 29.81
C TYR A 709 82.01 37.55 30.32
N ASN A 710 82.78 38.03 31.29
CA ASN A 710 82.58 39.34 31.93
C ASN A 710 82.43 40.51 30.94
N VAL A 711 83.18 40.51 29.83
CA VAL A 711 83.07 41.54 28.78
C VAL A 711 81.82 41.44 27.90
N ALA A 712 81.17 40.28 27.84
CA ALA A 712 79.91 40.04 27.14
C ALA A 712 78.65 40.26 28.01
N LEU A 713 78.81 40.72 29.26
CA LEU A 713 77.71 40.87 30.22
C LEU A 713 76.56 41.75 29.69
N THR A 714 76.88 42.84 29.00
CA THR A 714 75.89 43.73 28.37
C THR A 714 75.15 43.03 27.23
N ASP A 715 75.86 42.30 26.37
CA ASP A 715 75.29 41.55 25.24
C ASP A 715 74.32 40.46 25.73
N TYR A 716 74.69 39.73 26.80
CA TYR A 716 73.79 38.79 27.45
C TYR A 716 72.52 39.48 27.99
N ARG A 717 72.65 40.62 28.71
CA ARG A 717 71.47 41.37 29.22
C ARG A 717 70.55 41.84 28.10
N ILE A 718 71.10 42.31 26.97
CA ILE A 718 70.33 42.68 25.78
C ILE A 718 69.58 41.46 25.22
N ARG A 719 70.26 40.31 25.08
CA ARG A 719 69.65 39.08 24.57
C ARG A 719 68.53 38.56 25.46
N VAL A 720 68.71 38.54 26.78
CA VAL A 720 67.65 38.16 27.74
C VAL A 720 66.46 39.12 27.66
N THR A 721 66.70 40.42 27.52
CA THR A 721 65.64 41.43 27.36
C THR A 721 64.85 41.24 26.07
N GLN A 722 65.50 40.86 24.97
CA GLN A 722 64.84 40.54 23.70
C GLN A 722 63.95 39.29 23.83
N ILE A 723 64.46 38.22 24.45
CA ILE A 723 63.72 36.96 24.70
C ILE A 723 62.48 37.22 25.58
N MET A 724 62.64 38.04 26.63
CA MET A 724 61.54 38.48 27.51
C MET A 724 60.42 39.20 26.76
N GLY A 725 60.75 39.96 25.71
CA GLY A 725 59.77 40.70 24.90
C GLY A 725 58.82 39.81 24.10
N SER A 726 59.30 38.67 23.60
CA SER A 726 58.52 37.72 22.79
C SER A 726 57.90 36.55 23.57
N GLY A 727 58.35 36.29 24.80
CA GLY A 727 57.97 35.08 25.54
C GLY A 727 56.56 35.08 26.16
N GLY A 728 56.13 33.92 26.66
CA GLY A 728 54.95 33.78 27.51
C GLY A 728 55.18 34.28 28.94
N GLN A 729 54.42 33.78 29.91
CA GLN A 729 54.48 34.21 31.30
C GLN A 729 55.67 33.59 32.05
N GLU A 730 55.91 32.30 31.86
CA GLU A 730 57.05 31.60 32.49
C GLU A 730 58.37 32.07 31.88
N LEU A 731 58.44 32.24 30.55
CA LEU A 731 59.61 32.79 29.88
C LEU A 731 59.91 34.23 30.31
N LYS A 732 58.88 35.05 30.55
CA LYS A 732 59.04 36.39 31.16
C LYS A 732 59.51 36.30 32.62
N SER A 733 58.97 35.37 33.41
CA SER A 733 59.36 35.15 34.81
C SER A 733 60.85 34.77 34.93
N ALA A 734 61.28 33.76 34.16
CA ALA A 734 62.66 33.29 34.13
C ALA A 734 63.64 34.36 33.59
N ALA A 735 63.27 35.09 32.54
CA ALA A 735 64.08 36.20 32.02
C ALA A 735 64.23 37.33 33.05
N GLN A 736 63.15 37.70 33.74
CA GLN A 736 63.22 38.68 34.83
C GLN A 736 64.07 38.19 36.00
N ALA A 737 64.00 36.92 36.38
CA ALA A 737 64.86 36.37 37.43
C ALA A 737 66.35 36.48 37.06
N ALA A 738 66.72 36.12 35.83
CA ALA A 738 68.09 36.24 35.32
C ALA A 738 68.56 37.70 35.24
N LEU A 739 67.68 38.64 34.84
CA LEU A 739 67.99 40.08 34.80
C LEU A 739 68.09 40.73 36.19
N ARG A 740 67.31 40.28 37.18
CA ARG A 740 67.33 40.78 38.57
C ARG A 740 68.56 40.31 39.34
N ASP A 741 68.93 39.04 39.19
CA ASP A 741 70.21 38.51 39.69
C ASP A 741 71.38 39.21 39.00
N GLY A 742 71.28 39.33 37.67
CA GLY A 742 72.18 40.16 36.86
C GLY A 742 73.63 39.65 36.78
N SER A 743 73.97 38.55 37.45
CA SER A 743 75.26 37.89 37.32
C SER A 743 75.38 37.18 35.99
N ILE A 744 76.61 37.05 35.49
CA ILE A 744 76.82 36.42 34.19
C ILE A 744 76.49 34.93 34.18
N GLY A 745 76.69 34.23 35.30
CA GLY A 745 76.32 32.82 35.42
C GLY A 745 74.82 32.61 35.16
N LYS A 746 73.95 33.38 35.81
CA LYS A 746 72.50 33.27 35.62
C LYS A 746 72.04 33.76 34.24
N LEU A 747 72.57 34.88 33.75
CA LEU A 747 72.23 35.39 32.43
C LEU A 747 72.62 34.41 31.32
N ARG A 748 73.81 33.80 31.41
CA ARG A 748 74.26 32.78 30.47
C ARG A 748 73.46 31.48 30.60
N SER A 749 73.27 30.92 31.79
CA SER A 749 72.44 29.72 31.97
C SER A 749 71.01 29.91 31.47
N PHE A 750 70.44 31.11 31.57
CA PHE A 750 69.15 31.41 30.95
C PHE A 750 69.21 31.41 29.41
N VAL A 751 70.24 31.99 28.79
CA VAL A 751 70.37 32.00 27.31
C VAL A 751 70.72 30.62 26.75
N ASP A 752 71.60 29.87 27.42
CA ASP A 752 72.05 28.56 26.95
C ASP A 752 70.95 27.49 27.13
N GLU A 753 70.21 27.52 28.26
CA GLU A 753 69.26 26.46 28.66
C GLU A 753 67.89 27.02 29.09
N GLY A 754 67.86 27.91 30.08
CA GLY A 754 66.66 28.27 30.84
C GLY A 754 65.53 28.93 30.03
N GLN A 755 65.85 29.62 28.93
CA GLN A 755 64.83 30.17 28.03
C GLN A 755 63.98 29.06 27.40
N TYR A 756 64.60 27.92 27.05
CA TYR A 756 63.93 26.82 26.39
C TYR A 756 63.07 26.05 27.41
N THR A 757 63.57 25.83 28.62
CA THR A 757 62.79 25.23 29.72
C THR A 757 61.54 26.06 30.05
N ALA A 758 61.66 27.39 30.08
CA ALA A 758 60.55 28.28 30.41
C ALA A 758 59.55 28.44 29.24
N GLN A 759 60.03 28.45 27.99
CA GLN A 759 59.17 28.39 26.79
C GLN A 759 58.31 27.11 26.78
N VAL A 760 58.93 25.95 27.05
CA VAL A 760 58.24 24.66 27.17
C VAL A 760 57.20 24.68 28.29
N ALA A 761 57.43 25.38 29.40
CA ALA A 761 56.43 25.53 30.45
C ALA A 761 55.20 26.33 29.96
N ASP A 762 55.41 27.47 29.30
CA ASP A 762 54.34 28.29 28.68
C ASP A 762 53.54 27.49 27.64
N ASP A 763 54.23 26.71 26.79
CA ASP A 763 53.60 25.89 25.75
C ASP A 763 52.83 24.70 26.36
N ARG A 764 53.37 24.03 27.40
CA ARG A 764 52.66 22.98 28.14
C ARG A 764 51.41 23.53 28.83
N ILE A 765 51.47 24.71 29.44
CA ILE A 765 50.30 25.39 30.01
C ILE A 765 49.25 25.67 28.92
N THR A 766 49.68 26.11 27.74
CA THR A 766 48.78 26.44 26.63
C THR A 766 48.13 25.19 26.03
N ALA A 767 48.90 24.13 25.74
CA ALA A 767 48.35 22.86 25.28
C ALA A 767 47.44 22.20 26.33
N THR A 768 47.80 22.27 27.62
CA THR A 768 46.93 21.77 28.72
C THR A 768 45.61 22.54 28.80
N ARG A 769 45.62 23.86 28.56
CA ARG A 769 44.37 24.65 28.43
C ARG A 769 43.53 24.20 27.22
N LEU A 770 44.17 23.85 26.10
CA LEU A 770 43.50 23.39 24.89
C LEU A 770 42.87 21.98 25.04
N LEU A 771 43.38 21.12 25.94
CA LEU A 771 42.68 19.90 26.36
C LEU A 771 41.31 20.19 27.02
N GLY A 772 41.13 21.40 27.57
CA GLY A 772 39.87 21.87 28.14
C GLY A 772 38.92 22.55 27.15
N SER A 773 39.30 22.73 25.87
CA SER A 773 38.44 23.35 24.85
C SER A 773 37.29 22.45 24.41
N ASP A 774 36.23 22.98 23.82
CA ASP A 774 35.12 22.15 23.28
C ASP A 774 35.48 21.42 21.98
N GLY A 775 36.54 21.84 21.29
CA GLY A 775 37.00 21.26 20.03
C GLY A 775 37.64 19.88 20.20
N ALA A 776 37.12 18.87 19.48
CA ALA A 776 37.61 17.50 19.54
C ALA A 776 38.96 17.33 18.80
N GLU A 777 39.13 17.97 17.64
CA GLU A 777 40.40 18.01 16.91
C GLU A 777 41.47 18.77 17.71
N THR A 778 41.06 19.86 18.36
CA THR A 778 41.95 20.67 19.20
C THR A 778 42.39 19.94 20.45
N LYS A 779 41.50 19.17 21.11
CA LYS A 779 41.83 18.22 22.18
C LYS A 779 42.79 17.12 21.72
N ALA A 780 42.53 16.51 20.57
CA ALA A 780 43.35 15.43 20.02
C ALA A 780 44.79 15.88 19.78
N ALA A 781 44.97 16.98 19.04
CA ALA A 781 46.30 17.53 18.74
C ALA A 781 47.03 18.04 19.98
N ALA A 782 46.33 18.68 20.93
CA ALA A 782 46.93 19.09 22.20
C ALA A 782 47.46 17.90 23.02
N ARG A 783 46.77 16.75 23.00
CA ARG A 783 47.24 15.53 23.66
C ARG A 783 48.48 14.95 22.96
N ILE A 784 48.50 14.89 21.63
CA ILE A 784 49.68 14.44 20.86
C ILE A 784 50.88 15.34 21.15
N ALA A 785 50.68 16.66 21.14
CA ALA A 785 51.73 17.66 21.37
C ALA A 785 52.39 17.53 22.76
N LEU A 786 51.59 17.31 23.81
CA LEU A 786 52.10 17.15 25.20
C LEU A 786 52.93 15.86 25.40
N GLU A 787 52.71 14.84 24.58
CA GLU A 787 53.43 13.56 24.62
C GLU A 787 54.71 13.58 23.75
N GLY A 788 54.88 14.58 22.90
CA GLY A 788 55.95 14.68 21.90
C GLY A 788 57.25 15.34 22.35
N THR A 789 58.05 15.74 21.37
CA THR A 789 59.23 16.58 21.58
C THR A 789 58.81 18.00 21.94
N ASP A 790 59.66 18.69 22.69
CA ASP A 790 59.39 20.07 23.11
C ASP A 790 59.29 21.04 21.89
N SER A 791 59.94 20.72 20.76
CA SER A 791 59.76 21.45 19.49
C SER A 791 58.41 21.20 18.82
N ALA A 792 57.91 19.95 18.82
CA ALA A 792 56.60 19.62 18.25
C ALA A 792 55.46 20.21 19.10
N LEU A 793 55.67 20.32 20.41
CA LEU A 793 54.79 21.06 21.31
C LEU A 793 54.73 22.56 20.96
N HIS A 794 55.89 23.19 20.74
CA HIS A 794 55.94 24.60 20.34
C HIS A 794 55.27 24.83 18.97
N ASP A 795 55.56 24.01 17.96
CA ASP A 795 54.92 24.09 16.63
C ASP A 795 53.38 23.98 16.70
N PHE A 796 52.86 23.14 17.62
CA PHE A 796 51.43 23.04 17.87
C PHE A 796 50.85 24.31 18.49
N VAL A 797 51.55 24.92 19.45
CA VAL A 797 51.10 26.15 20.12
C VAL A 797 51.22 27.38 19.21
N GLU A 798 52.28 27.53 18.42
CA GLU A 798 52.44 28.67 17.52
C GLU A 798 51.49 28.59 16.31
N PHE A 799 51.36 27.41 15.69
CA PHE A 799 50.61 27.25 14.43
C PHE A 799 49.47 26.22 14.46
N GLY A 800 49.70 25.06 15.09
CA GLY A 800 48.81 23.90 15.01
C GLY A 800 47.38 24.16 15.52
N GLN A 801 47.24 24.79 16.69
CA GLN A 801 45.95 25.05 17.34
C GLN A 801 44.95 25.82 16.44
N TYR A 802 45.44 26.76 15.63
CA TYR A 802 44.57 27.54 14.73
C TYR A 802 44.05 26.72 13.55
N SER A 803 44.69 25.60 13.23
CA SER A 803 44.21 24.68 12.18
C SER A 803 43.19 23.68 12.72
N THR A 804 43.37 23.17 13.94
CA THR A 804 42.39 22.28 14.57
C THR A 804 41.07 22.98 14.85
N VAL A 805 41.10 24.22 15.36
CA VAL A 805 39.88 25.04 15.56
C VAL A 805 39.10 25.24 14.25
N ARG A 806 39.77 25.29 13.09
CA ARG A 806 39.09 25.33 11.77
C ARG A 806 38.46 23.99 11.40
N ARG A 807 39.10 22.85 11.71
CA ARG A 807 38.51 21.50 11.52
C ARG A 807 37.30 21.27 12.45
N ASP A 808 37.40 21.73 13.70
CA ASP A 808 36.30 21.71 14.68
C ASP A 808 35.09 22.53 14.17
N HIS A 809 35.30 23.75 13.67
CA HIS A 809 34.21 24.57 13.09
C HIS A 809 33.59 23.93 11.84
N LEU A 810 34.39 23.34 10.93
CA LEU A 810 33.84 22.62 9.76
C LEU A 810 32.93 21.46 10.20
N THR A 811 33.31 20.75 11.27
CA THR A 811 32.52 19.66 11.83
C THR A 811 31.21 20.16 12.43
N ALA A 812 31.24 21.22 13.24
CA ALA A 812 30.03 21.83 13.80
C ALA A 812 29.06 22.34 12.71
N THR A 813 29.56 22.99 11.67
CA THR A 813 28.75 23.47 10.53
C THR A 813 28.12 22.33 9.74
N HIS A 814 28.85 21.23 9.51
CA HIS A 814 28.31 20.04 8.84
C HIS A 814 27.20 19.38 9.68
N VAL A 815 27.45 19.13 10.97
CA VAL A 815 26.46 18.54 11.89
C VAL A 815 25.18 19.38 11.94
N ALA A 816 25.28 20.70 12.08
CA ALA A 816 24.12 21.60 12.08
C ALA A 816 23.34 21.55 10.75
N THR A 817 24.03 21.42 9.61
CA THR A 817 23.39 21.31 8.28
C THR A 817 22.58 20.02 8.14
N ILE A 818 23.12 18.88 8.62
CA ILE A 818 22.40 17.60 8.61
C ILE A 818 21.21 17.62 9.57
N GLN A 819 21.39 18.18 10.77
CA GLN A 819 20.32 18.31 11.75
C GLN A 819 19.18 19.22 11.26
N GLN A 820 19.47 20.29 10.52
CA GLN A 820 18.46 21.12 9.87
C GLN A 820 17.65 20.32 8.84
N LEU A 821 18.31 19.59 7.92
CA LEU A 821 17.63 18.74 6.93
C LEU A 821 16.72 17.69 7.58
N ILE A 822 17.19 17.07 8.67
CA ILE A 822 16.41 16.10 9.47
C ILE A 822 15.23 16.78 10.17
N ALA A 823 15.39 18.00 10.68
CA ALA A 823 14.32 18.75 11.36
C ALA A 823 13.23 19.24 10.38
N GLU A 824 13.62 19.71 9.19
CA GLU A 824 12.68 20.07 8.11
C GLU A 824 11.88 18.84 7.66
N ALA A 825 12.55 17.71 7.43
CA ALA A 825 11.90 16.44 7.10
C ALA A 825 10.97 15.94 8.23
N ALA A 826 11.37 16.08 9.50
CA ALA A 826 10.53 15.75 10.66
C ALA A 826 9.27 16.64 10.73
N GLY A 827 9.38 17.92 10.36
CA GLY A 827 8.23 18.81 10.23
C GLY A 827 7.23 18.33 9.16
N VAL A 828 7.72 17.84 8.03
CA VAL A 828 6.85 17.27 6.99
C VAL A 828 6.24 15.93 7.42
N ALA A 829 7.00 15.06 8.08
CA ALA A 829 6.47 13.80 8.63
C ALA A 829 5.38 14.04 9.68
N ALA A 830 5.55 15.03 10.58
CA ALA A 830 4.53 15.42 11.55
C ALA A 830 3.27 15.99 10.87
N LEU A 831 3.42 16.78 9.80
CA LEU A 831 2.28 17.25 8.99
C LEU A 831 1.59 16.09 8.26
N ALA A 832 2.34 15.11 7.76
CA ALA A 832 1.80 13.92 7.13
C ALA A 832 0.96 13.08 8.12
N GLN A 833 1.46 12.87 9.34
CA GLN A 833 0.72 12.17 10.41
C GLN A 833 -0.54 12.94 10.83
N LYS A 834 -0.49 14.29 10.90
CA LYS A 834 -1.69 15.12 11.10
C LYS A 834 -2.72 14.91 9.97
N ASN A 835 -2.28 14.89 8.72
CA ASN A 835 -3.16 14.67 7.57
C ASN A 835 -3.81 13.28 7.62
N ALA A 836 -3.02 12.23 7.90
CA ALA A 836 -3.52 10.86 8.06
C ALA A 836 -4.54 10.73 9.20
N ALA A 837 -4.31 11.37 10.35
CA ALA A 837 -5.28 11.41 11.45
C ALA A 837 -6.59 12.13 11.05
N GLU A 838 -6.50 13.23 10.29
CA GLU A 838 -7.69 13.91 9.76
C GLU A 838 -8.44 13.02 8.76
N ALA A 839 -7.73 12.31 7.88
CA ALA A 839 -8.34 11.34 6.95
C ALA A 839 -9.07 10.20 7.68
N ALA A 840 -8.52 9.70 8.79
CA ALA A 840 -9.16 8.68 9.63
C ALA A 840 -10.48 9.19 10.27
N VAL A 841 -10.49 10.42 10.81
CA VAL A 841 -11.73 11.05 11.33
C VAL A 841 -12.77 11.23 10.22
N VAL A 842 -12.32 11.61 9.03
CA VAL A 842 -13.15 11.78 7.82
C VAL A 842 -13.72 10.44 7.33
N ALA A 843 -13.00 9.33 7.49
CA ALA A 843 -13.48 7.97 7.23
C ALA A 843 -14.54 7.50 8.23
N VAL A 844 -14.36 7.75 9.53
CA VAL A 844 -15.39 7.47 10.55
C VAL A 844 -16.70 8.20 10.22
N LYS A 845 -16.62 9.47 9.82
CA LYS A 845 -17.79 10.26 9.37
C LYS A 845 -18.45 9.67 8.12
N ALA A 846 -17.68 9.17 7.16
CA ALA A 846 -18.21 8.58 5.93
C ALA A 846 -18.94 7.26 6.22
N ASN A 847 -18.38 6.40 7.08
CA ASN A 847 -19.03 5.14 7.49
C ASN A 847 -20.34 5.41 8.24
N GLN A 848 -20.37 6.38 9.18
CA GLN A 848 -21.61 6.82 9.83
C GLN A 848 -22.66 7.35 8.85
N ALA A 849 -22.25 7.98 7.75
CA ALA A 849 -23.17 8.43 6.71
C ALA A 849 -23.75 7.25 5.91
N ALA A 850 -22.95 6.21 5.61
CA ALA A 850 -23.41 4.99 4.97
C ALA A 850 -24.42 4.21 5.84
N ASP A 851 -24.13 4.06 7.14
CA ASP A 851 -25.06 3.44 8.11
C ASP A 851 -26.41 4.18 8.15
N GLN A 852 -26.37 5.51 8.18
CA GLN A 852 -27.58 6.33 8.12
C GLN A 852 -28.32 6.16 6.79
N ALA A 853 -27.62 6.14 5.67
CA ALA A 853 -28.21 5.96 4.33
C ALA A 853 -28.95 4.62 4.24
N LYS A 854 -28.31 3.53 4.71
CA LYS A 854 -28.93 2.20 4.81
C LYS A 854 -30.17 2.22 5.69
N ALA A 855 -30.11 2.84 6.87
CA ALA A 855 -31.26 2.96 7.77
C ALA A 855 -32.40 3.83 7.20
N TYR A 856 -32.13 4.74 6.25
CA TYR A 856 -33.17 5.44 5.48
C TYR A 856 -33.73 4.56 4.37
N ALA A 857 -32.91 3.79 3.64
CA ALA A 857 -33.35 2.85 2.62
C ALA A 857 -34.26 1.74 3.19
N GLU A 858 -33.91 1.16 4.35
CA GLU A 858 -34.73 0.16 5.04
C GLU A 858 -36.10 0.72 5.45
N LYS A 859 -36.15 1.98 5.94
CA LYS A 859 -37.40 2.67 6.24
C LYS A 859 -38.22 2.94 4.99
N ALA A 860 -37.58 3.37 3.90
CA ALA A 860 -38.23 3.63 2.61
C ALA A 860 -38.85 2.35 2.03
N ALA A 861 -38.14 1.23 2.09
CA ALA A 861 -38.64 -0.08 1.68
C ALA A 861 -39.85 -0.54 2.51
N LYS A 862 -39.81 -0.33 3.85
CA LYS A 862 -40.95 -0.67 4.73
C LYS A 862 -42.21 0.13 4.37
N VAL A 863 -42.11 1.46 4.25
CA VAL A 863 -43.29 2.29 3.93
C VAL A 863 -43.80 2.03 2.50
N ALA A 864 -42.92 1.77 1.53
CA ALA A 864 -43.34 1.34 0.19
C ALA A 864 -44.11 0.00 0.20
N GLY A 865 -43.80 -0.90 1.13
CA GLY A 865 -44.60 -2.11 1.39
C GLY A 865 -46.00 -1.78 1.91
N GLU A 866 -46.10 -0.86 2.88
CA GLU A 866 -47.38 -0.35 3.41
C GLU A 866 -48.21 0.36 2.32
N ALA A 867 -47.57 1.13 1.43
CA ALA A 867 -48.21 1.77 0.28
C ALA A 867 -48.83 0.76 -0.69
N LYS A 868 -48.11 -0.34 -0.97
CA LYS A 868 -48.66 -1.44 -1.77
C LYS A 868 -49.90 -2.04 -1.12
N THR A 869 -49.87 -2.29 0.19
CA THR A 869 -51.04 -2.80 0.93
C THR A 869 -52.25 -1.88 0.79
N TYR A 870 -52.06 -0.55 0.86
CA TYR A 870 -53.15 0.40 0.61
C TYR A 870 -53.68 0.36 -0.83
N ALA A 871 -52.80 0.24 -1.84
CA ALA A 871 -53.23 0.11 -3.23
C ALA A 871 -54.04 -1.18 -3.50
N ASP A 872 -53.60 -2.31 -2.93
CA ASP A 872 -54.31 -3.59 -3.05
C ASP A 872 -55.66 -3.57 -2.30
N GLN A 873 -55.74 -2.90 -1.15
CA GLN A 873 -57.01 -2.61 -0.45
C GLN A 873 -57.94 -1.72 -1.27
N ALA A 874 -57.43 -0.62 -1.86
CA ALA A 874 -58.21 0.30 -2.67
C ALA A 874 -58.82 -0.40 -3.90
N ARG A 875 -58.07 -1.28 -4.56
CA ARG A 875 -58.57 -2.16 -5.63
C ARG A 875 -59.71 -3.06 -5.14
N GLY A 876 -59.57 -3.67 -3.96
CA GLY A 876 -60.62 -4.50 -3.37
C GLY A 876 -61.92 -3.73 -3.14
N PHE A 877 -61.84 -2.50 -2.63
CA PHE A 877 -63.01 -1.64 -2.46
C PHE A 877 -63.64 -1.22 -3.79
N ALA A 878 -62.83 -0.90 -4.82
CA ALA A 878 -63.36 -0.62 -6.17
C ALA A 878 -64.14 -1.82 -6.75
N GLN A 879 -63.63 -3.05 -6.60
CA GLN A 879 -64.32 -4.27 -7.05
C GLN A 879 -65.66 -4.51 -6.30
N GLN A 880 -65.71 -4.20 -5.01
CA GLN A 880 -66.96 -4.24 -4.21
C GLN A 880 -67.97 -3.17 -4.67
N ALA A 881 -67.49 -1.97 -5.01
CA ALA A 881 -68.32 -0.90 -5.55
C ALA A 881 -68.91 -1.27 -6.93
N GLU A 882 -68.08 -1.83 -7.81
CA GLU A 882 -68.48 -2.29 -9.15
C GLU A 882 -69.51 -3.43 -9.09
N THR A 883 -69.35 -4.35 -8.13
CA THR A 883 -70.32 -5.43 -7.88
C THR A 883 -71.65 -4.84 -7.39
N SER A 884 -71.60 -3.90 -6.45
CA SER A 884 -72.80 -3.21 -5.94
C SER A 884 -73.54 -2.46 -7.05
N ALA A 885 -72.83 -1.77 -7.95
CA ALA A 885 -73.42 -1.11 -9.10
C ALA A 885 -74.10 -2.09 -10.09
N ALA A 886 -73.54 -3.28 -10.28
CA ALA A 886 -74.15 -4.33 -11.10
C ALA A 886 -75.45 -4.88 -10.47
N ASP A 887 -75.48 -5.09 -9.15
CA ASP A 887 -76.68 -5.52 -8.42
C ASP A 887 -77.76 -4.41 -8.36
N ALA A 888 -77.35 -3.15 -8.27
CA ALA A 888 -78.26 -2.00 -8.40
C ALA A 888 -78.93 -1.97 -9.78
N LEU A 889 -78.14 -2.10 -10.86
CA LEU A 889 -78.62 -2.15 -12.24
C LEU A 889 -79.53 -3.36 -12.50
N LYS A 890 -79.22 -4.51 -11.90
CA LYS A 890 -80.07 -5.72 -11.93
C LYS A 890 -81.42 -5.44 -11.26
N SER A 891 -81.41 -4.78 -10.10
CA SER A 891 -82.64 -4.41 -9.37
C SER A 891 -83.50 -3.43 -10.17
N ALA A 892 -82.89 -2.40 -10.77
CA ALA A 892 -83.59 -1.45 -11.64
C ALA A 892 -84.29 -2.13 -12.84
N ARG A 893 -83.62 -3.09 -13.49
CA ARG A 893 -84.21 -3.86 -14.60
C ARG A 893 -85.40 -4.72 -14.17
N VAL A 894 -85.35 -5.30 -12.97
CA VAL A 894 -86.47 -6.07 -12.40
C VAL A 894 -87.66 -5.14 -12.07
N ALA A 895 -87.39 -3.94 -11.56
CA ALA A 895 -88.41 -2.94 -11.27
C ALA A 895 -89.14 -2.44 -12.53
N ASP A 896 -88.40 -2.16 -13.61
CA ASP A 896 -88.95 -1.70 -14.89
C ASP A 896 -89.79 -2.80 -15.60
N ALA A 897 -89.35 -4.05 -15.50
CA ALA A 897 -90.14 -5.21 -15.95
C ALA A 897 -91.43 -5.40 -15.13
N ALA A 898 -91.38 -5.20 -13.80
CA ALA A 898 -92.56 -5.25 -12.94
C ALA A 898 -93.57 -4.14 -13.29
N ALA A 899 -93.11 -2.91 -13.51
CA ALA A 899 -93.97 -1.81 -13.94
C ALA A 899 -94.63 -2.07 -15.31
N THR A 900 -93.88 -2.63 -16.25
CA THR A 900 -94.41 -3.01 -17.57
C THR A 900 -95.49 -4.09 -17.48
N ALA A 901 -95.31 -5.08 -16.60
CA ALA A 901 -96.34 -6.10 -16.34
C ALA A 901 -97.59 -5.50 -15.66
N ALA A 902 -97.40 -4.60 -14.70
CA ALA A 902 -98.50 -3.92 -14.00
C ALA A 902 -99.37 -3.08 -14.95
N GLU A 903 -98.74 -2.44 -15.94
CA GLU A 903 -99.42 -1.66 -16.99
C GLU A 903 -100.24 -2.59 -17.91
N HIS A 904 -99.72 -3.75 -18.29
CA HIS A 904 -100.44 -4.78 -19.06
C HIS A 904 -101.66 -5.34 -18.31
N ASP A 905 -101.47 -5.74 -17.04
CA ASP A 905 -102.53 -6.27 -16.18
C ASP A 905 -103.70 -5.28 -16.03
N ALA A 906 -103.38 -3.98 -15.94
CA ALA A 906 -104.36 -2.92 -15.82
C ALA A 906 -105.27 -2.74 -17.06
N ASP A 907 -104.83 -3.19 -18.23
CA ASP A 907 -105.65 -3.20 -19.45
C ASP A 907 -106.38 -4.55 -19.65
N GLU A 908 -105.80 -5.69 -19.25
CA GLU A 908 -106.55 -6.97 -19.16
C GLU A 908 -107.75 -6.86 -18.20
N ALA A 909 -107.59 -6.13 -17.09
CA ALA A 909 -108.67 -5.85 -16.15
C ALA A 909 -109.83 -5.09 -16.81
N ALA A 910 -109.52 -4.06 -17.61
CA ALA A 910 -110.51 -3.26 -18.32
C ALA A 910 -111.21 -4.04 -19.45
N TYR A 911 -110.48 -4.89 -20.15
CA TYR A 911 -111.06 -5.82 -21.13
C TYR A 911 -112.01 -6.82 -20.46
N SER A 912 -111.61 -7.39 -19.32
CA SER A 912 -112.45 -8.32 -18.56
C SER A 912 -113.76 -7.68 -18.09
N ALA A 913 -113.70 -6.46 -17.54
CA ALA A 913 -114.87 -5.67 -17.16
C ALA A 913 -115.85 -5.43 -18.33
N THR A 914 -115.33 -5.31 -19.56
CA THR A 914 -116.14 -5.15 -20.77
C THR A 914 -116.87 -6.45 -21.17
N ARG A 915 -116.25 -7.62 -20.95
CA ARG A 915 -116.92 -8.92 -21.20
C ARG A 915 -118.02 -9.23 -20.18
N ALA A 916 -117.84 -8.81 -18.93
CA ALA A 916 -118.80 -9.06 -17.86
C ALA A 916 -120.19 -8.45 -18.17
N ASP A 917 -120.22 -7.22 -18.67
CA ASP A 917 -121.45 -6.54 -19.14
C ASP A 917 -122.20 -7.36 -20.20
N ILE A 918 -121.48 -7.89 -21.18
CA ILE A 918 -122.06 -8.66 -22.30
C ILE A 918 -122.73 -9.94 -21.80
N SER A 919 -122.10 -10.63 -20.84
CA SER A 919 -122.69 -11.83 -20.23
C SER A 919 -123.95 -11.52 -19.40
N ALA A 920 -123.99 -10.41 -18.67
CA ALA A 920 -125.19 -10.00 -17.93
C ALA A 920 -126.42 -9.78 -18.84
N VAL A 921 -126.20 -9.21 -20.02
CA VAL A 921 -127.24 -9.05 -21.06
C VAL A 921 -127.73 -10.42 -21.56
N GLN A 922 -126.82 -11.37 -21.80
CA GLN A 922 -127.16 -12.72 -22.25
C GLN A 922 -127.93 -13.52 -21.19
N ALA A 923 -127.52 -13.45 -19.91
CA ALA A 923 -128.18 -14.11 -18.79
C ALA A 923 -129.67 -13.75 -18.70
N THR A 924 -129.96 -12.45 -18.84
CA THR A 924 -131.30 -11.87 -18.81
C THR A 924 -132.19 -12.41 -19.94
N ALA A 925 -131.62 -12.63 -21.14
CA ALA A 925 -132.36 -13.21 -22.26
C ALA A 925 -132.71 -14.70 -22.02
N SER A 926 -131.80 -15.47 -21.43
CA SER A 926 -132.05 -16.88 -21.08
C SER A 926 -133.10 -17.07 -20.00
N ALA A 927 -133.13 -16.20 -18.97
CA ALA A 927 -134.15 -16.23 -17.94
C ALA A 927 -135.57 -16.15 -18.51
N ASN A 928 -135.81 -15.20 -19.42
CA ASN A 928 -137.12 -15.01 -20.06
C ASN A 928 -137.59 -16.25 -20.86
N ALA A 929 -136.65 -17.03 -21.41
CA ALA A 929 -136.96 -18.27 -22.11
C ALA A 929 -137.29 -19.42 -21.15
N ALA A 930 -136.66 -19.47 -19.96
CA ALA A 930 -136.90 -20.51 -18.95
C ALA A 930 -138.36 -20.54 -18.48
N TYR A 931 -138.93 -19.37 -18.15
CA TYR A 931 -140.33 -19.26 -17.72
C TYR A 931 -141.31 -19.79 -18.79
N SER A 932 -140.98 -19.64 -20.08
CA SER A 932 -141.81 -20.15 -21.18
C SER A 932 -141.85 -21.69 -21.28
N TYR A 933 -140.89 -22.41 -20.65
CA TYR A 933 -140.88 -23.87 -20.60
C TYR A 933 -141.55 -24.43 -19.33
N ALA A 934 -141.51 -23.70 -18.22
CA ALA A 934 -142.19 -24.06 -16.97
C ALA A 934 -143.70 -24.32 -17.18
N ASP A 935 -144.37 -23.39 -17.87
CA ASP A 935 -145.80 -23.48 -18.19
C ASP A 935 -146.15 -24.73 -19.03
N ALA A 936 -145.23 -25.18 -19.89
CA ALA A 936 -145.42 -26.39 -20.69
C ALA A 936 -145.33 -27.65 -19.84
N ALA A 937 -144.33 -27.76 -18.94
CA ALA A 937 -144.12 -28.93 -18.10
C ALA A 937 -145.33 -29.28 -17.24
N ARG A 938 -145.98 -28.25 -16.68
CA ARG A 938 -147.17 -28.37 -15.81
C ARG A 938 -148.37 -29.01 -16.51
N THR A 939 -148.40 -28.97 -17.84
CA THR A 939 -149.41 -29.67 -18.65
C THR A 939 -149.15 -31.18 -18.69
N SER A 940 -147.90 -31.60 -18.90
CA SER A 940 -147.50 -33.01 -19.00
C SER A 940 -147.67 -33.78 -17.67
N ALA A 941 -147.24 -33.17 -16.55
CA ALA A 941 -147.37 -33.67 -15.18
C ALA A 941 -148.72 -34.32 -14.85
N THR A 942 -149.78 -33.61 -15.22
CA THR A 942 -151.19 -33.98 -14.95
C THR A 942 -151.61 -35.27 -15.68
N THR A 943 -150.77 -35.81 -16.57
CA THR A 943 -151.02 -37.03 -17.35
C THR A 943 -150.46 -38.27 -16.67
N ALA A 944 -149.16 -38.32 -16.31
CA ALA A 944 -148.52 -39.54 -15.82
C ALA A 944 -149.10 -40.05 -14.48
N GLY A 945 -149.67 -39.15 -13.66
CA GLY A 945 -150.28 -39.38 -12.33
C GLY A 945 -151.30 -40.53 -12.20
N LYS A 946 -151.59 -41.28 -13.27
CA LYS A 946 -152.71 -42.20 -13.44
C LYS A 946 -152.30 -43.66 -13.68
N ASP A 947 -151.15 -43.92 -14.30
CA ASP A 947 -150.64 -45.28 -14.60
C ASP A 947 -150.04 -45.99 -13.37
N ALA A 948 -149.99 -45.26 -12.26
CA ALA A 948 -149.04 -45.36 -11.17
C ALA A 948 -149.14 -46.63 -10.32
N ALA A 949 -150.25 -46.77 -9.59
CA ALA A 949 -150.37 -47.57 -8.38
C ALA A 949 -150.54 -49.08 -8.65
N THR A 950 -149.94 -49.56 -9.73
CA THR A 950 -150.36 -50.77 -10.44
C THR A 950 -149.48 -51.98 -10.13
N ALA A 951 -148.29 -51.83 -9.52
CA ALA A 951 -147.25 -52.86 -9.69
C ALA A 951 -146.40 -53.32 -8.46
N GLU A 952 -146.14 -52.55 -7.39
CA GLU A 952 -145.20 -52.82 -6.25
C GLU A 952 -145.28 -54.19 -5.49
N GLY A 953 -146.08 -55.17 -5.89
CA GLY A 953 -146.40 -56.36 -5.09
C GLY A 953 -145.35 -57.49 -4.96
N ALA A 954 -144.33 -57.57 -5.82
CA ALA A 954 -143.60 -58.83 -6.09
C ALA A 954 -142.09 -59.04 -5.71
N TYR A 955 -141.29 -58.10 -5.13
CA TYR A 955 -139.81 -58.28 -4.98
C TYR A 955 -139.30 -58.78 -3.63
N GLN A 956 -140.07 -58.77 -2.56
CA GLN A 956 -139.54 -59.04 -1.20
C GLN A 956 -139.01 -60.48 -0.99
N ASP A 957 -139.20 -61.38 -1.96
CA ASP A 957 -139.02 -62.83 -1.91
C ASP A 957 -137.54 -63.31 -1.99
N ALA A 958 -136.63 -62.40 -1.68
CA ALA A 958 -135.40 -62.15 -2.45
C ALA A 958 -134.08 -62.11 -1.65
N TYR A 959 -133.01 -61.65 -2.33
CA TYR A 959 -131.75 -61.01 -1.87
C TYR A 959 -130.82 -61.79 -0.91
N LYS A 960 -131.38 -62.53 0.03
CA LYS A 960 -130.75 -63.07 1.26
C LYS A 960 -129.69 -64.16 1.05
N HIS A 961 -129.18 -64.34 -0.17
CA HIS A 961 -128.54 -65.59 -0.62
C HIS A 961 -127.07 -65.45 -1.10
N TYR A 962 -126.49 -64.25 -1.07
CA TYR A 962 -125.14 -63.94 -1.59
C TYR A 962 -124.03 -63.96 -0.50
N ARG A 963 -123.12 -62.98 -0.51
CA ARG A 963 -122.10 -62.68 0.53
C ARG A 963 -120.92 -63.66 0.62
N TYR A 964 -120.88 -64.53 1.63
CA TYR A 964 -119.82 -65.52 1.94
C TYR A 964 -118.31 -65.08 1.95
N LEU A 965 -117.55 -65.16 0.83
CA LEU A 965 -116.08 -65.42 0.84
C LEU A 965 -115.16 -64.33 0.22
N GLN A 966 -113.95 -64.12 0.76
CA GLN A 966 -112.76 -63.56 0.06
C GLN A 966 -111.42 -63.75 0.87
N ILE A 967 -110.54 -62.73 1.01
CA ILE A 967 -109.62 -62.47 2.16
C ILE A 967 -108.10 -62.93 2.18
N GLN A 968 -107.41 -63.30 1.08
CA GLN A 968 -106.16 -64.16 1.16
C GLN A 968 -104.71 -63.61 1.42
N GLU A 969 -103.90 -63.15 0.42
CA GLU A 969 -102.42 -63.42 0.36
C GLU A 969 -101.45 -62.24 0.03
N GLU A 970 -100.14 -62.28 0.39
CA GLU A 970 -99.06 -61.35 -0.09
C GLU A 970 -97.55 -61.78 0.02
N GLU A 971 -96.82 -61.52 1.14
CA GLU A 971 -95.35 -61.30 1.24
C GLU A 971 -94.43 -62.53 1.00
N LYS A 972 -93.25 -62.35 0.34
CA LYS A 972 -92.28 -63.41 -0.03
C LYS A 972 -90.76 -63.03 -0.18
N ARG A 973 -90.27 -61.77 0.00
CA ARG A 973 -89.07 -61.30 -0.78
C ARG A 973 -87.93 -60.50 -0.05
N ARG A 974 -86.67 -61.02 0.02
CA ARG A 974 -85.38 -60.34 0.46
C ARG A 974 -84.13 -61.27 0.51
N GLN A 975 -82.87 -60.84 0.26
CA GLN A 975 -81.66 -61.65 0.62
C GLN A 975 -80.21 -61.04 0.76
N GLU A 976 -79.71 -60.11 -0.08
CA GLU A 976 -78.66 -60.51 -1.08
C GLU A 976 -77.13 -60.23 -0.88
N GLN A 977 -76.66 -59.13 -0.26
CA GLN A 977 -75.68 -58.24 -0.97
C GLN A 977 -74.12 -58.39 -0.83
N GLU A 978 -73.48 -58.10 0.33
CA GLU A 978 -72.04 -57.68 0.51
C GLU A 978 -70.91 -58.56 -0.13
N LYS A 979 -69.74 -57.99 -0.54
CA LYS A 979 -68.56 -58.75 -1.08
C LYS A 979 -67.08 -58.20 -1.04
N LEU A 980 -66.73 -56.90 -1.27
CA LEU A 980 -65.35 -56.47 -1.74
C LEU A 980 -64.69 -55.28 -0.98
N TRP A 981 -63.33 -55.23 -0.78
CA TRP A 981 -62.66 -54.05 -0.15
C TRP A 981 -61.09 -53.85 -0.14
N LYS A 982 -60.20 -54.82 -0.36
CA LYS A 982 -59.07 -55.09 0.60
C LYS A 982 -57.59 -54.83 0.18
N GLU A 983 -57.23 -54.34 -1.01
CA GLU A 983 -56.00 -54.86 -1.69
C GLU A 983 -54.67 -54.01 -1.79
N ARG A 984 -54.51 -52.75 -1.34
CA ARG A 984 -53.65 -51.78 -2.10
C ARG A 984 -52.73 -50.74 -1.36
N GLU A 985 -51.45 -51.03 -1.05
CA GLU A 985 -50.35 -50.03 -0.76
C GLU A 985 -48.90 -50.64 -0.65
N LYS A 986 -47.80 -49.96 -1.10
CA LYS A 986 -46.36 -50.08 -0.63
C LYS A 986 -45.39 -48.97 -1.17
N LEU A 987 -44.40 -48.49 -0.36
CA LEU A 987 -42.96 -48.07 -0.63
C LEU A 987 -42.45 -46.82 0.17
N PRO A 988 -41.14 -46.70 0.58
CA PRO A 988 -40.62 -45.68 1.53
C PRO A 988 -39.56 -44.66 0.99
N VAL A 989 -38.61 -44.15 1.82
CA VAL A 989 -38.51 -42.69 2.11
C VAL A 989 -37.12 -42.01 2.05
N GLU A 990 -36.01 -42.74 1.97
CA GLU A 990 -34.65 -42.29 2.36
C GLU A 990 -34.05 -41.12 1.57
N VAL A 991 -34.53 -40.86 0.34
CA VAL A 991 -33.91 -39.92 -0.64
C VAL A 991 -33.93 -38.45 -0.19
N ARG A 992 -34.67 -38.10 0.87
CA ARG A 992 -35.05 -36.71 1.17
C ARG A 992 -34.11 -35.91 2.10
N MET A 993 -32.99 -36.48 2.58
CA MET A 993 -32.30 -35.95 3.78
C MET A 993 -30.80 -35.60 3.64
N GLN A 994 -30.14 -35.84 2.50
CA GLN A 994 -28.66 -35.67 2.39
C GLN A 994 -28.17 -34.30 1.87
N LEU A 995 -29.02 -33.43 1.32
CA LEU A 995 -28.59 -32.25 0.54
C LEU A 995 -28.30 -30.97 1.36
N ALA A 996 -27.92 -31.09 2.64
CA ALA A 996 -28.06 -29.98 3.61
C ALA A 996 -26.81 -29.60 4.45
N MET A 997 -25.63 -30.20 4.25
CA MET A 997 -24.43 -29.84 5.04
C MET A 997 -23.10 -29.91 4.26
N MET A 998 -22.19 -29.01 4.69
CA MET A 998 -20.73 -28.92 4.43
C MET A 998 -20.23 -28.02 3.30
N THR A 999 -18.99 -27.53 3.51
CA THR A 999 -18.37 -26.35 2.88
C THR A 999 -16.88 -26.61 2.59
N THR A 1000 -16.34 -25.93 1.56
CA THR A 1000 -14.91 -25.52 1.42
C THR A 1000 -13.79 -26.55 1.63
N THR A 1001 -13.08 -26.94 0.55
CA THR A 1001 -11.64 -26.60 0.26
C THR A 1001 -11.11 -27.36 -0.99
N ASP A 1002 -10.36 -26.66 -1.86
CA ASP A 1002 -9.12 -27.07 -2.57
C ASP A 1002 -8.98 -26.36 -3.94
N ILE A 1003 -7.94 -25.52 -4.10
CA ILE A 1003 -7.70 -24.71 -5.34
C ILE A 1003 -6.18 -24.47 -5.60
N THR A 1004 -5.35 -25.51 -5.59
CA THR A 1004 -3.95 -25.48 -6.08
C THR A 1004 -3.56 -26.80 -6.73
N ASP A 1005 -2.65 -26.76 -7.71
CA ASP A 1005 -2.08 -27.94 -8.37
C ASP A 1005 -1.12 -28.70 -7.42
N PRO A 1006 -0.99 -30.04 -7.49
CA PRO A 1006 -0.02 -30.79 -6.69
C PRO A 1006 1.45 -30.37 -6.82
N GLU A 1007 1.87 -29.71 -7.90
CA GLU A 1007 3.22 -29.11 -8.02
C GLU A 1007 3.34 -27.70 -7.38
N GLY A 1008 2.27 -27.20 -6.75
CA GLY A 1008 2.28 -25.96 -5.96
C GLY A 1008 2.20 -24.66 -6.76
N LYS A 1009 2.22 -24.72 -8.10
CA LYS A 1009 2.01 -23.56 -8.96
C LYS A 1009 0.54 -23.11 -8.97
N PRO A 1010 0.26 -21.80 -9.20
CA PRO A 1010 -1.11 -21.34 -9.33
C PRO A 1010 -1.77 -21.91 -10.60
N GLY A 1011 -2.89 -22.61 -10.41
CA GLY A 1011 -3.76 -23.00 -11.52
C GLY A 1011 -4.44 -21.79 -12.18
N PRO A 1012 -5.07 -21.96 -13.36
CA PRO A 1012 -5.46 -20.84 -14.23
C PRO A 1012 -6.31 -19.75 -13.56
N PHE A 1013 -7.33 -20.15 -12.79
CA PHE A 1013 -8.18 -19.24 -12.02
C PHE A 1013 -7.39 -18.46 -10.95
N MET A 1014 -6.45 -19.12 -10.28
CA MET A 1014 -5.57 -18.47 -9.29
C MET A 1014 -4.61 -17.49 -9.95
N THR A 1015 -4.06 -17.80 -11.14
CA THR A 1015 -3.19 -16.87 -11.89
C THR A 1015 -3.95 -15.61 -12.31
N GLY A 1016 -5.19 -15.74 -12.79
CA GLY A 1016 -6.07 -14.60 -13.05
C GLY A 1016 -6.39 -13.78 -11.79
N LEU A 1017 -6.66 -14.45 -10.67
CA LEU A 1017 -6.93 -13.79 -9.38
C LEU A 1017 -5.68 -13.07 -8.84
N GLN A 1018 -4.48 -13.66 -8.97
CA GLN A 1018 -3.21 -13.04 -8.57
C GLN A 1018 -2.91 -11.79 -9.40
N TRP A 1019 -3.17 -11.79 -10.71
CA TRP A 1019 -3.06 -10.58 -11.53
C TRP A 1019 -4.07 -9.52 -11.09
N LEU A 1020 -5.35 -9.88 -10.99
CA LEU A 1020 -6.43 -8.93 -10.66
C LEU A 1020 -6.28 -8.30 -9.27
N THR A 1021 -5.68 -9.00 -8.30
CA THR A 1021 -5.52 -8.55 -6.90
C THR A 1021 -4.11 -8.11 -6.52
N GLY A 1022 -3.10 -8.39 -7.36
CA GLY A 1022 -1.69 -8.10 -7.08
C GLY A 1022 -1.04 -9.00 -6.02
N PHE A 1023 -1.74 -10.01 -5.51
CA PHE A 1023 -1.24 -10.96 -4.51
C PHE A 1023 -0.43 -12.09 -5.18
N GLY A 1024 0.58 -12.64 -4.51
CA GLY A 1024 1.51 -13.63 -5.10
C GLY A 1024 2.75 -12.99 -5.73
N GLY A 1025 3.89 -13.68 -5.60
CA GLY A 1025 5.21 -13.03 -5.65
C GLY A 1025 5.76 -12.66 -7.03
N GLU A 1026 5.62 -13.53 -8.03
CA GLU A 1026 6.44 -13.49 -9.25
C GLU A 1026 5.78 -12.76 -10.43
N ASP A 1027 6.61 -12.14 -11.27
CA ASP A 1027 6.20 -11.41 -12.49
C ASP A 1027 6.28 -12.25 -13.76
N HIS A 1028 7.09 -13.31 -13.76
CA HIS A 1028 7.10 -14.36 -14.77
C HIS A 1028 6.71 -15.69 -14.14
N THR A 1029 6.08 -16.58 -14.90
CA THR A 1029 5.85 -17.98 -14.47
C THR A 1029 6.02 -18.92 -15.65
N GLU A 1030 6.86 -19.94 -15.48
CA GLU A 1030 7.14 -20.96 -16.49
C GLU A 1030 6.33 -22.25 -16.23
N TYR A 1031 5.56 -22.67 -17.24
CA TYR A 1031 4.77 -23.89 -17.21
C TYR A 1031 5.35 -24.93 -18.19
N GLY A 1032 5.66 -26.10 -17.67
CA GLY A 1032 6.17 -27.27 -18.40
C GLY A 1032 5.05 -28.10 -19.03
N PRO A 1033 5.39 -29.26 -19.64
CA PRO A 1033 4.43 -30.09 -20.39
C PRO A 1033 3.35 -30.74 -19.51
N ASP A 1034 3.62 -30.87 -18.21
CA ASP A 1034 2.77 -31.59 -17.25
C ASP A 1034 1.99 -30.70 -16.27
N ASP A 1035 2.22 -29.39 -16.25
CA ASP A 1035 1.34 -28.44 -15.55
C ASP A 1035 -0.09 -28.52 -16.11
N GLU A 1036 -1.10 -28.52 -15.24
CA GLU A 1036 -2.51 -28.63 -15.68
C GLU A 1036 -2.93 -27.47 -16.60
N PHE A 1037 -2.35 -26.27 -16.43
CA PHE A 1037 -2.57 -25.14 -17.34
C PHE A 1037 -2.07 -25.44 -18.76
N THR A 1038 -0.87 -26.02 -18.91
CA THR A 1038 -0.35 -26.46 -20.22
C THR A 1038 -1.19 -27.59 -20.80
N LYS A 1039 -1.66 -28.54 -19.98
CA LYS A 1039 -2.55 -29.64 -20.39
C LYS A 1039 -3.91 -29.15 -20.90
N GLN A 1040 -4.39 -28.01 -20.44
CA GLN A 1040 -5.59 -27.34 -20.94
C GLN A 1040 -5.30 -26.53 -22.21
N LEU A 1041 -4.27 -25.66 -22.21
CA LEU A 1041 -3.86 -24.87 -23.38
C LEU A 1041 -3.58 -25.74 -24.62
N ARG A 1042 -2.96 -26.92 -24.44
CA ARG A 1042 -2.72 -27.88 -25.53
C ARG A 1042 -3.99 -28.41 -26.22
N LYS A 1043 -5.15 -28.31 -25.57
CA LYS A 1043 -6.45 -28.76 -26.08
C LYS A 1043 -7.34 -27.60 -26.56
N ASP A 1044 -6.83 -26.36 -26.50
CA ASP A 1044 -7.54 -25.17 -26.97
C ASP A 1044 -7.63 -25.12 -28.51
N HIS A 1045 -8.65 -24.42 -29.00
CA HIS A 1045 -8.89 -24.17 -30.41
C HIS A 1045 -7.83 -23.26 -31.05
N SER A 1046 -7.24 -22.34 -30.28
CA SER A 1046 -6.12 -21.50 -30.74
C SER A 1046 -4.93 -22.34 -31.22
N MET A 1047 -4.72 -23.50 -30.59
CA MET A 1047 -3.65 -24.42 -30.93
C MET A 1047 -3.87 -25.19 -32.24
N ASP A 1048 -5.10 -25.30 -32.75
CA ASP A 1048 -5.33 -25.86 -34.09
C ASP A 1048 -4.77 -24.93 -35.17
N VAL A 1049 -4.93 -23.61 -35.03
CA VAL A 1049 -4.37 -22.60 -35.94
C VAL A 1049 -2.84 -22.58 -35.86
N VAL A 1050 -2.29 -22.62 -34.64
CA VAL A 1050 -0.83 -22.65 -34.43
C VAL A 1050 -0.21 -23.93 -35.00
N ARG A 1051 -0.78 -25.11 -34.72
CA ARG A 1051 -0.34 -26.39 -35.31
C ARG A 1051 -0.40 -26.37 -36.83
N LYS A 1052 -1.45 -25.83 -37.43
CA LYS A 1052 -1.59 -25.72 -38.90
C LYS A 1052 -0.48 -24.88 -39.52
N ARG A 1053 -0.14 -23.73 -38.92
CA ARG A 1053 0.97 -22.87 -39.40
C ARG A 1053 2.34 -23.52 -39.20
N ILE A 1054 2.57 -24.16 -38.05
CA ILE A 1054 3.80 -24.94 -37.79
C ILE A 1054 3.93 -26.06 -38.83
N ARG A 1055 2.87 -26.86 -39.05
CA ARG A 1055 2.78 -27.90 -40.08
C ARG A 1055 3.11 -27.37 -41.47
N GLU A 1056 2.56 -26.23 -41.87
CA GLU A 1056 2.84 -25.61 -43.17
C GLU A 1056 4.31 -25.19 -43.32
N GLU A 1057 4.97 -24.68 -42.28
CA GLU A 1057 6.40 -24.32 -42.36
C GLU A 1057 7.32 -25.53 -42.23
N VAL A 1058 6.95 -26.53 -41.43
CA VAL A 1058 7.68 -27.80 -41.29
C VAL A 1058 7.59 -28.63 -42.57
N GLY A 1059 6.42 -28.72 -43.21
CA GLY A 1059 6.22 -29.34 -44.52
C GLY A 1059 6.97 -28.61 -45.64
N ALA A 1060 7.09 -27.27 -45.54
CA ALA A 1060 7.97 -26.45 -46.38
C ALA A 1060 9.49 -26.58 -46.03
N GLY A 1061 9.88 -27.58 -45.24
CA GLY A 1061 11.28 -27.92 -44.93
C GLY A 1061 11.93 -27.08 -43.83
N ARG A 1062 11.24 -26.14 -43.19
CA ARG A 1062 11.82 -25.31 -42.11
C ARG A 1062 11.82 -26.03 -40.78
N ASN A 1063 12.91 -25.91 -40.03
CA ASN A 1063 13.07 -26.52 -38.70
C ASN A 1063 12.94 -25.53 -37.53
N THR A 1064 12.83 -24.24 -37.84
CA THR A 1064 12.56 -23.11 -36.93
C THR A 1064 11.66 -22.11 -37.67
N PRO A 1065 11.05 -21.12 -37.00
CA PRO A 1065 10.05 -20.26 -37.61
C PRO A 1065 10.71 -19.29 -38.61
N ASP A 1066 10.03 -19.00 -39.73
CA ASP A 1066 10.50 -18.06 -40.75
C ASP A 1066 10.72 -16.65 -40.15
N PRO A 1067 11.96 -16.11 -40.10
CA PRO A 1067 12.26 -14.89 -39.34
C PRO A 1067 11.63 -13.62 -39.91
N ASP A 1068 11.26 -13.61 -41.20
CA ASP A 1068 10.56 -12.49 -41.84
C ASP A 1068 9.02 -12.55 -41.66
N ARG A 1069 8.52 -13.50 -40.85
CA ARG A 1069 7.09 -13.68 -40.56
C ARG A 1069 6.76 -13.46 -39.08
N SER A 1070 5.57 -12.91 -38.83
CA SER A 1070 5.06 -12.66 -37.47
C SER A 1070 4.38 -13.90 -36.88
N HIS A 1071 5.08 -14.64 -36.02
CA HIS A 1071 4.59 -15.85 -35.35
C HIS A 1071 3.74 -15.54 -34.10
N GLY A 1072 2.57 -14.95 -34.36
CA GLY A 1072 1.56 -14.63 -33.34
C GLY A 1072 0.21 -15.25 -33.65
N TYR A 1073 -0.46 -15.77 -32.62
CA TYR A 1073 -1.89 -16.04 -32.62
C TYR A 1073 -2.62 -14.78 -32.10
N ASN A 1074 -3.64 -14.32 -32.83
CA ASN A 1074 -4.43 -13.15 -32.46
C ASN A 1074 -5.92 -13.52 -32.41
N LEU A 1075 -6.46 -13.58 -31.19
CA LEU A 1075 -7.81 -14.05 -30.90
C LEU A 1075 -8.89 -13.29 -31.71
N LEU A 1076 -8.81 -11.95 -31.73
CA LEU A 1076 -9.78 -11.10 -32.42
C LEU A 1076 -9.72 -11.20 -33.95
N LYS A 1077 -8.56 -11.53 -34.52
CA LYS A 1077 -8.35 -11.67 -35.97
C LYS A 1077 -8.73 -13.06 -36.49
N GLU A 1078 -8.42 -14.11 -35.73
CA GLU A 1078 -8.62 -15.49 -36.18
C GLU A 1078 -9.98 -16.08 -35.72
N GLU A 1079 -10.54 -15.63 -34.58
CA GLU A 1079 -11.82 -16.14 -34.02
C GLU A 1079 -12.89 -15.04 -33.79
N GLY A 1080 -12.54 -13.76 -33.91
CA GLY A 1080 -13.50 -12.66 -33.91
C GLY A 1080 -13.87 -12.09 -32.54
N TRP A 1081 -14.71 -11.05 -32.54
CA TRP A 1081 -15.01 -10.23 -31.35
C TRP A 1081 -16.03 -10.85 -30.37
N THR A 1082 -16.75 -11.90 -30.78
CA THR A 1082 -17.72 -12.58 -29.90
C THR A 1082 -17.04 -13.56 -28.95
N ARG A 1083 -15.94 -14.20 -29.39
CA ARG A 1083 -15.22 -15.24 -28.64
C ARG A 1083 -14.86 -14.82 -27.19
N PRO A 1084 -14.31 -13.61 -26.93
CA PRO A 1084 -14.02 -13.18 -25.55
C PRO A 1084 -15.27 -12.92 -24.70
N ILE A 1085 -16.42 -12.64 -25.32
CA ILE A 1085 -17.70 -12.44 -24.63
C ILE A 1085 -18.30 -13.81 -24.25
N ASP A 1086 -18.25 -14.78 -25.17
CA ASP A 1086 -18.71 -16.14 -24.92
C ASP A 1086 -17.93 -16.79 -23.76
N ASP A 1087 -16.59 -16.68 -23.76
CA ASP A 1087 -15.75 -17.22 -22.66
C ASP A 1087 -15.94 -16.44 -21.33
N ALA A 1088 -16.18 -15.12 -21.37
CA ALA A 1088 -16.45 -14.33 -20.16
C ALA A 1088 -17.82 -14.67 -19.54
N MET A 1089 -18.81 -15.06 -20.35
CA MET A 1089 -20.14 -15.47 -19.88
C MET A 1089 -20.13 -16.83 -19.17
N ASP A 1090 -19.24 -17.76 -19.54
CA ASP A 1090 -19.11 -19.05 -18.83
C ASP A 1090 -18.43 -18.86 -17.45
N VAL A 1091 -17.47 -17.94 -17.35
CA VAL A 1091 -16.84 -17.53 -16.07
C VAL A 1091 -17.84 -16.80 -15.16
N LEU A 1092 -18.64 -15.86 -15.68
CA LEU A 1092 -19.63 -15.11 -14.91
C LEU A 1092 -20.82 -15.95 -14.41
N THR A 1093 -21.03 -17.15 -14.97
CA THR A 1093 -22.16 -18.04 -14.60
C THR A 1093 -21.75 -19.24 -13.74
N LEU A 1094 -20.48 -19.37 -13.35
CA LEU A 1094 -19.95 -20.46 -12.51
C LEU A 1094 -20.31 -21.87 -13.05
N GLY A 1095 -20.32 -22.04 -14.38
CA GLY A 1095 -20.67 -23.30 -15.06
C GLY A 1095 -22.18 -23.62 -15.09
N GLY A 1096 -23.04 -22.60 -14.90
CA GLY A 1096 -24.44 -22.74 -14.51
C GLY A 1096 -25.47 -23.26 -15.55
N SER A 1097 -25.11 -23.61 -16.79
CA SER A 1097 -26.06 -24.29 -17.70
C SER A 1097 -25.42 -25.07 -18.87
N ALA A 1098 -25.18 -26.37 -18.66
CA ALA A 1098 -24.53 -27.28 -19.62
C ALA A 1098 -25.28 -27.56 -20.95
N TRP A 1099 -26.41 -26.88 -21.23
CA TRP A 1099 -27.16 -27.02 -22.49
C TRP A 1099 -26.67 -26.06 -23.59
N VAL A 1100 -26.25 -24.84 -23.25
CA VAL A 1100 -25.77 -23.85 -24.22
C VAL A 1100 -24.37 -24.20 -24.73
N VAL A 1101 -23.45 -24.47 -23.79
CA VAL A 1101 -22.05 -24.84 -24.07
C VAL A 1101 -21.96 -25.96 -25.11
N ARG A 1102 -22.79 -27.00 -24.96
CA ARG A 1102 -22.76 -28.20 -25.80
C ARG A 1102 -23.17 -28.00 -27.27
N LYS A 1103 -23.74 -26.83 -27.62
CA LYS A 1103 -24.26 -26.55 -28.98
C LYS A 1103 -23.35 -25.65 -29.82
N PHE A 1104 -22.40 -24.94 -29.21
CA PHE A 1104 -21.52 -23.99 -29.91
C PHE A 1104 -20.03 -24.35 -29.87
N SER A 1105 -19.52 -24.99 -28.81
CA SER A 1105 -18.07 -25.29 -28.66
C SER A 1105 -17.57 -26.59 -29.31
N HIS A 1106 -18.44 -27.34 -29.99
CA HIS A 1106 -18.11 -28.62 -30.65
C HIS A 1106 -17.42 -29.68 -29.75
N GLY A 1107 -17.55 -29.57 -28.42
CA GLY A 1107 -16.94 -30.49 -27.47
C GLY A 1107 -15.44 -30.28 -27.23
N ARG A 1108 -14.85 -29.19 -27.74
CA ARG A 1108 -13.55 -28.68 -27.28
C ARG A 1108 -13.81 -27.67 -26.17
N TYR A 1109 -13.09 -27.80 -25.05
CA TYR A 1109 -13.41 -27.05 -23.84
C TYR A 1109 -12.98 -25.58 -23.97
N GLY A 1110 -13.95 -24.67 -23.96
CA GLY A 1110 -13.71 -23.34 -23.39
C GLY A 1110 -13.49 -23.54 -21.90
N SER A 1111 -12.23 -23.64 -21.47
CA SER A 1111 -11.92 -23.80 -20.05
C SER A 1111 -12.01 -22.45 -19.34
N THR A 1112 -12.50 -22.45 -18.10
CA THR A 1112 -12.55 -21.27 -17.22
C THR A 1112 -11.17 -20.72 -16.84
N GLY A 1113 -10.09 -21.24 -17.43
CA GLY A 1113 -8.72 -20.76 -17.31
C GLY A 1113 -8.20 -19.92 -18.49
N ASN A 1114 -8.67 -20.15 -19.72
CA ASN A 1114 -8.02 -19.59 -20.91
C ASN A 1114 -8.41 -18.14 -21.26
N LEU A 1115 -9.37 -17.55 -20.54
CA LEU A 1115 -9.74 -16.12 -20.67
C LEU A 1115 -8.54 -15.17 -20.50
N PHE A 1116 -7.48 -15.62 -19.80
CA PHE A 1116 -6.33 -14.79 -19.42
C PHE A 1116 -5.16 -14.82 -20.43
N ILE A 1117 -5.07 -15.81 -21.33
CA ILE A 1117 -3.96 -15.89 -22.31
C ILE A 1117 -4.25 -15.02 -23.55
N GLY A 1118 -5.46 -15.08 -24.10
CA GLY A 1118 -5.88 -14.21 -25.20
C GLY A 1118 -5.02 -14.34 -26.47
N SER A 1119 -4.32 -13.27 -26.86
CA SER A 1119 -3.40 -13.27 -28.00
C SER A 1119 -1.96 -13.46 -27.53
N TYR A 1120 -1.20 -14.32 -28.21
CA TYR A 1120 0.13 -14.76 -27.75
C TYR A 1120 1.11 -14.96 -28.91
N SER A 1121 2.41 -14.87 -28.60
CA SER A 1121 3.47 -15.26 -29.54
C SER A 1121 3.83 -16.73 -29.36
N TYR A 1122 4.28 -17.37 -30.43
CA TYR A 1122 4.79 -18.75 -30.36
C TYR A 1122 6.07 -18.91 -31.16
N LYS A 1123 6.95 -19.77 -30.66
CA LYS A 1123 8.17 -20.23 -31.32
C LYS A 1123 8.11 -21.75 -31.42
N PHE A 1124 8.67 -22.33 -32.47
CA PHE A 1124 8.75 -23.77 -32.63
C PHE A 1124 10.15 -24.20 -33.07
N ILE A 1125 10.61 -25.36 -32.60
CA ILE A 1125 11.85 -25.98 -33.06
C ILE A 1125 11.54 -27.44 -33.36
N VAL A 1126 11.83 -27.89 -34.58
CA VAL A 1126 11.77 -29.30 -34.96
C VAL A 1126 12.95 -30.02 -34.29
N VAL A 1127 12.64 -30.84 -33.28
CA VAL A 1127 13.62 -31.58 -32.49
C VAL A 1127 14.11 -32.81 -33.26
N SER A 1128 13.21 -33.48 -33.98
CA SER A 1128 13.54 -34.60 -34.88
C SER A 1128 12.45 -34.77 -35.94
N ARG A 1129 12.82 -35.32 -37.11
CA ARG A 1129 11.90 -35.72 -38.19
C ARG A 1129 12.00 -37.22 -38.46
N ASP A 1130 10.88 -37.87 -38.73
CA ASP A 1130 10.81 -39.18 -39.38
C ASP A 1130 10.05 -39.05 -40.71
N GLU A 1131 10.82 -39.05 -41.81
CA GLU A 1131 10.29 -38.93 -43.17
C GLU A 1131 9.52 -40.18 -43.63
N LYS A 1132 9.62 -41.33 -42.93
CA LYS A 1132 8.84 -42.54 -43.28
C LYS A 1132 7.40 -42.49 -42.79
N THR A 1133 7.15 -41.77 -41.69
CA THR A 1133 5.79 -41.51 -41.18
C THR A 1133 5.30 -40.10 -41.54
N SER A 1134 6.17 -39.25 -42.09
CA SER A 1134 5.94 -37.80 -42.25
C SER A 1134 5.57 -37.12 -40.92
N THR A 1135 6.26 -37.49 -39.83
CA THR A 1135 6.02 -36.90 -38.49
C THR A 1135 7.28 -36.23 -37.93
N ALA A 1136 7.09 -35.08 -37.28
CA ALA A 1136 8.12 -34.33 -36.57
C ALA A 1136 7.79 -34.26 -35.09
N GLN A 1137 8.79 -34.45 -34.23
CA GLN A 1137 8.71 -33.99 -32.84
C GLN A 1137 9.04 -32.51 -32.82
N VAL A 1138 8.07 -31.67 -32.48
CA VAL A 1138 8.23 -30.21 -32.47
C VAL A 1138 8.11 -29.69 -31.05
N LYS A 1139 9.17 -29.03 -30.56
CA LYS A 1139 9.11 -28.28 -29.31
C LYS A 1139 8.46 -26.93 -29.60
N ILE A 1140 7.27 -26.71 -29.05
CA ILE A 1140 6.57 -25.42 -29.07
C ILE A 1140 6.96 -24.67 -27.79
N THR A 1141 7.10 -23.35 -27.88
CA THR A 1141 7.12 -22.47 -26.71
C THR A 1141 6.23 -21.27 -27.00
N ILE A 1142 5.22 -21.09 -26.15
CA ILE A 1142 4.32 -19.94 -26.17
C ILE A 1142 4.82 -18.93 -25.16
N GLU A 1143 4.82 -17.65 -25.55
CA GLU A 1143 5.17 -16.51 -24.71
C GLU A 1143 4.02 -15.50 -24.77
N ASN A 1144 3.47 -15.16 -23.60
CA ASN A 1144 2.37 -14.22 -23.42
C ASN A 1144 2.76 -13.13 -22.40
N GLU A 1145 2.32 -11.90 -22.65
CA GLU A 1145 2.47 -10.77 -21.71
C GLU A 1145 1.10 -10.12 -21.46
N THR A 1146 0.54 -10.34 -20.27
CA THR A 1146 -0.80 -9.90 -19.91
C THR A 1146 -0.73 -8.53 -19.22
N SER A 1147 -0.92 -7.45 -20.00
CA SER A 1147 -0.89 -6.06 -19.53
C SER A 1147 -2.28 -5.44 -19.45
N LEU A 1148 -2.48 -4.43 -18.58
CA LEU A 1148 -3.78 -3.74 -18.46
C LEU A 1148 -4.22 -3.08 -19.77
N ASN A 1149 -3.30 -2.59 -20.59
CA ASN A 1149 -3.61 -2.05 -21.92
C ASN A 1149 -4.14 -3.14 -22.88
N SER A 1150 -3.64 -4.37 -22.77
CA SER A 1150 -4.11 -5.52 -23.56
C SER A 1150 -5.58 -5.87 -23.27
N PHE A 1151 -6.06 -5.58 -22.05
CA PHE A 1151 -7.43 -5.82 -21.60
C PHE A 1151 -8.38 -4.62 -21.89
N MET A 1152 -7.83 -3.41 -22.01
CA MET A 1152 -8.60 -2.15 -22.12
C MET A 1152 -8.81 -1.67 -23.58
N HIS A 1153 -8.41 -2.44 -24.59
CA HIS A 1153 -8.46 -2.00 -26.00
C HIS A 1153 -9.92 -1.92 -26.51
N PRO A 1154 -10.41 -0.75 -26.95
CA PRO A 1154 -11.80 -0.60 -27.36
C PRO A 1154 -12.07 -1.26 -28.73
N PRO A 1155 -13.09 -2.14 -28.87
CA PRO A 1155 -13.37 -2.89 -30.09
C PRO A 1155 -14.13 -2.03 -31.14
N ILE A 1156 -13.59 -0.87 -31.50
CA ILE A 1156 -14.20 0.08 -32.45
C ILE A 1156 -13.20 0.41 -33.57
N PRO A 1157 -13.42 -0.10 -34.81
CA PRO A 1157 -12.55 0.19 -35.94
C PRO A 1157 -12.36 1.70 -36.17
N GLY A 1158 -11.11 2.16 -36.00
CA GLY A 1158 -10.71 3.56 -36.18
C GLY A 1158 -10.26 4.29 -34.91
N LEU A 1159 -10.53 3.78 -33.71
CA LEU A 1159 -10.08 4.40 -32.45
C LEU A 1159 -8.72 3.88 -31.92
N ASN A 1160 -8.32 2.67 -32.30
CA ASN A 1160 -7.14 1.97 -31.78
C ASN A 1160 -5.85 2.81 -31.91
N GLY A 1161 -5.59 3.40 -33.08
CA GLY A 1161 -4.40 4.22 -33.34
C GLY A 1161 -4.32 5.56 -32.57
N LEU A 1162 -5.39 5.97 -31.88
CA LEU A 1162 -5.37 7.09 -30.93
C LEU A 1162 -5.15 6.60 -29.48
N TRP A 1163 -5.66 5.42 -29.14
CA TRP A 1163 -5.44 4.79 -27.83
C TRP A 1163 -3.97 4.41 -27.64
N ASP A 1164 -3.40 3.69 -28.62
CA ASP A 1164 -2.01 3.23 -28.60
C ASP A 1164 -1.00 4.39 -28.58
N LYS A 1165 -1.36 5.53 -29.16
CA LYS A 1165 -0.48 6.70 -29.30
C LYS A 1165 -0.49 7.65 -28.10
N TYR A 1166 -1.49 7.58 -27.21
CA TYR A 1166 -1.65 8.57 -26.13
C TYR A 1166 -2.02 8.00 -24.75
N MET A 1167 -2.55 6.77 -24.66
CA MET A 1167 -3.01 6.16 -23.41
C MET A 1167 -2.22 4.92 -22.98
N ALA A 1168 -1.81 4.06 -23.92
CA ALA A 1168 -1.20 2.75 -23.63
C ALA A 1168 -0.08 2.77 -22.56
N ASP A 1169 1.00 3.52 -22.80
CA ASP A 1169 2.15 3.62 -21.89
C ASP A 1169 1.76 4.13 -20.49
N LYS A 1170 0.77 5.02 -20.41
CA LYS A 1170 0.32 5.62 -19.15
C LYS A 1170 -0.57 4.67 -18.35
N VAL A 1171 -1.42 3.90 -19.03
CA VAL A 1171 -2.28 2.89 -18.39
C VAL A 1171 -1.44 1.74 -17.84
N ASN A 1172 -0.49 1.22 -18.63
CA ASN A 1172 0.44 0.19 -18.17
C ASN A 1172 1.39 0.69 -17.08
N GLY A 1173 1.93 1.92 -17.21
CA GLY A 1173 2.76 2.54 -16.18
C GLY A 1173 2.04 2.74 -14.85
N PHE A 1174 0.73 3.02 -14.87
CA PHE A 1174 -0.10 3.18 -13.67
C PHE A 1174 -0.40 1.83 -13.00
N ALA A 1175 -0.72 0.78 -13.78
CA ALA A 1175 -0.96 -0.57 -13.26
C ALA A 1175 0.30 -1.16 -12.60
N ASN A 1176 1.44 -1.04 -13.27
CA ASN A 1176 2.73 -1.55 -12.78
C ASN A 1176 3.22 -0.84 -11.50
N TRP A 1177 2.69 0.36 -11.19
CA TRP A 1177 2.97 1.09 -9.96
C TRP A 1177 2.05 0.70 -8.79
N LEU A 1178 0.79 0.30 -9.06
CA LEU A 1178 -0.18 -0.04 -8.03
C LEU A 1178 -0.01 -1.47 -7.48
N GLY A 1179 0.36 -2.43 -8.33
CA GLY A 1179 0.50 -3.84 -7.96
C GLY A 1179 -0.60 -4.74 -8.55
N PRO A 1180 -1.90 -4.50 -8.26
CA PRO A 1180 -3.00 -5.10 -9.00
C PRO A 1180 -2.95 -4.74 -10.49
N ALA A 1181 -3.25 -5.71 -11.35
CA ALA A 1181 -3.18 -5.64 -12.82
C ALA A 1181 -1.81 -5.25 -13.43
N ARG A 1182 -0.72 -5.36 -12.65
CA ARG A 1182 0.66 -5.21 -13.17
C ARG A 1182 0.93 -6.22 -14.28
N THR A 1183 1.66 -5.83 -15.32
CA THR A 1183 2.03 -6.74 -16.43
C THR A 1183 2.72 -7.97 -15.87
N ARG A 1184 2.14 -9.15 -16.12
CA ARG A 1184 2.82 -10.44 -15.88
C ARG A 1184 3.07 -11.12 -17.21
N SER A 1185 4.20 -11.80 -17.33
CA SER A 1185 4.52 -12.62 -18.48
C SER A 1185 4.48 -14.10 -18.11
N GLN A 1186 4.17 -14.95 -19.08
CA GLN A 1186 4.02 -16.40 -18.88
C GLN A 1186 4.63 -17.12 -20.07
N SER A 1187 5.35 -18.20 -19.81
CA SER A 1187 5.86 -19.08 -20.86
C SER A 1187 5.37 -20.52 -20.66
N PHE A 1188 4.95 -21.15 -21.76
CA PHE A 1188 4.45 -22.52 -21.79
C PHE A 1188 5.28 -23.31 -22.79
N SER A 1189 5.97 -24.36 -22.35
CA SER A 1189 6.95 -25.07 -23.20
C SER A 1189 6.75 -26.59 -23.16
N TRP A 1190 6.51 -27.18 -24.33
CA TRP A 1190 6.32 -28.64 -24.47
C TRP A 1190 6.75 -29.14 -25.86
N THR A 1191 6.98 -30.44 -25.97
CA THR A 1191 7.20 -31.12 -27.26
C THR A 1191 5.98 -31.96 -27.61
N GLU A 1192 5.56 -31.93 -28.87
CA GLU A 1192 4.56 -32.86 -29.39
C GLU A 1192 4.82 -33.30 -30.83
N ALA A 1193 4.34 -34.51 -31.15
CA ALA A 1193 4.39 -35.04 -32.49
C ALA A 1193 3.40 -34.29 -33.39
N MET A 1194 3.85 -33.88 -34.57
CA MET A 1194 3.04 -33.32 -35.64
C MET A 1194 3.37 -34.00 -36.95
N ASP A 1195 2.36 -34.56 -37.60
CA ASP A 1195 2.43 -34.89 -39.04
C ASP A 1195 2.74 -33.61 -39.84
N TYR A 1196 3.48 -33.69 -40.95
CA TYR A 1196 3.87 -32.54 -41.80
C TYR A 1196 3.89 -32.83 -43.29
#